data_AF-A0A938LR54-F1
#
_entry.id   AF-A0A938LR54-F1
#
_cell.length_a   1.000
_cell.length_b   1.000
_cell.length_c   1.000
_cell.angle_alpha   90.00
_cell.angle_beta   90.00
_cell.angle_gamma   90.00
#
_symmetry.space_group_name_H-M   'P 1'
#
loop_
_entity.id
_entity.type
_entity.pdbx_description
1 polymer ?
#
loop_
_entity_poly.entity_id
_entity_poly.type
_entity_poly.pdbx_seq_one_letter_code
_entity_poly.pdbx_strand_id
1 'polypeptide(L)'
;MVRMKIFAVFAMFLAAPGLWAGDGEEQLKVRISWGHTSPGATPFYVQVTAQEAKVAGIAGVELELDDRLHEAVCETHAGNGDVDGVEFTLRFAPVEVKTIAKVERIWADLIAQSDPDTVRRLTQDPAYRPATRRLTVQMDPDGTKGFSVTVDQLLQSRVFWVPGLDVYLTAGETAPSFAEHQRQLEAYKGRRVLDQTQQEPEATYEQFTSRWEDMGSPAYKHPTQPAPGHIVCLTWDSALYKFGIDRGAGVWNDYGSLDRFRFWFDFGDLSKGLHYFWKSQRLEDGLPIVTTTIVQSGVQYEVEQFAYPLHGPPPERRGDIPMVLLQKVTLTNRERTDGAAVLKFRQRREYGARDLAEVVWRQEGNTILFEENTSRRVLFAAQGSGFAITSCTTRDDVPQPRENKHWRDCEVVLTFGLARGVSKEVVLLLPSPPVELRDRSALLKLDYDSSRETTRKFWTDWLRRGAQFRVPEKVVNDLFRANLWHALRLPRRHGGSKEGAGRVAGVSPAVRGQDAPDTRIDLPYSNFAYDQRGAPWPVNQAVYVDYMIYGLRGYDDVAAEELLAMYRGNQEPNGHVKGYANWGVYTPAMIYTVARNYLLSGDRETFDKLLPPTLQALDWCLGEVRQARVAATLTTSSADGTPATLGLVRSPLNDLTGEGVWAFTQAYMYAAFDMLGRAFVQAGHPRAQECFEAAVSFRESIERAFGRAMMRSPLVPLRDGTWMPYVPCEATKPGRRFDQWYPTDVDTGAMHLLRLKALPARGLLAESLLHDHEDNLYLHGWGMANEPVYNPQATAYLLRDEPKAAIRAFYSCMACGFSQAMLEPVEHRWTWGQYFGPPSTDGAWFELYRNMLIHELDDGSLLLLQATPRQWLAEGKQIAVERAPTHYGAISLTVDSRAAAGSLTARIEMPGRRPMPRLLVRFRHPEAKPIRSVTVNGRDWTGFDVQKEWVVIDKPVEQRYVIAAEY
;
A
#
# COMPACT_ATOMS: atom_id res chain seq x y z
N MET A 1 37.42 -39.23 -11.49
CA MET A 1 38.52 -39.66 -10.60
C MET A 1 38.12 -39.33 -9.17
N VAL A 2 38.09 -40.37 -8.35
CA VAL A 2 37.64 -40.57 -6.94
C VAL A 2 37.87 -39.40 -5.95
N ARG A 3 36.85 -39.06 -5.13
CA ARG A 3 36.81 -39.16 -3.63
C ARG A 3 35.64 -38.33 -3.04
N MET A 4 35.08 -38.60 -1.86
CA MET A 4 34.56 -39.79 -1.18
C MET A 4 33.72 -39.23 -0.01
N LYS A 5 32.50 -39.73 0.21
CA LYS A 5 31.61 -39.36 1.32
C LYS A 5 32.09 -39.99 2.63
N ILE A 6 31.90 -39.30 3.76
CA ILE A 6 31.89 -39.92 5.10
C ILE A 6 30.65 -39.41 5.84
N PHE A 7 29.70 -40.31 6.04
CA PHE A 7 28.62 -40.22 7.03
C PHE A 7 28.98 -41.22 8.14
N ALA A 8 29.05 -40.76 9.38
CA ALA A 8 29.26 -41.63 10.53
C ALA A 8 27.90 -42.08 11.08
N VAL A 9 27.68 -43.39 11.06
CA VAL A 9 26.57 -44.10 11.69
C VAL A 9 27.04 -44.49 13.10
N PHE A 10 26.26 -44.12 14.13
CA PHE A 10 26.33 -44.77 15.43
C PHE A 10 24.98 -45.44 15.69
N ALA A 11 25.01 -46.78 15.66
CA ALA A 11 23.94 -47.64 16.12
C ALA A 11 24.16 -47.99 17.59
N MET A 12 23.12 -47.95 18.42
CA MET A 12 23.14 -48.64 19.71
C MET A 12 21.75 -49.17 20.07
N PHE A 13 21.67 -50.51 20.06
CA PHE A 13 20.83 -51.45 20.80
C PHE A 13 19.30 -51.23 20.96
N LEU A 14 18.57 -52.04 20.20
CA LEU A 14 17.22 -52.52 20.48
C LEU A 14 17.22 -53.42 21.73
N ALA A 15 16.50 -52.99 22.76
CA ALA A 15 15.93 -53.87 23.78
C ALA A 15 14.45 -53.50 23.91
N ALA A 16 13.58 -54.34 23.34
CA ALA A 16 12.14 -54.23 23.49
C ALA A 16 11.70 -54.91 24.79
N PRO A 17 10.87 -54.25 25.62
CA PRO A 17 9.85 -54.93 26.39
C PRO A 17 8.51 -54.81 25.65
N GLY A 18 7.81 -55.93 25.51
CA GLY A 18 6.54 -56.03 24.81
C GLY A 18 5.50 -55.04 25.32
N LEU A 19 5.04 -54.17 24.42
CA LEU A 19 3.83 -53.40 24.61
C LEU A 19 2.64 -54.31 24.32
N TRP A 20 1.92 -54.64 25.38
CA TRP A 20 0.58 -55.18 25.31
C TRP A 20 -0.29 -54.18 24.56
N ALA A 21 -1.09 -54.69 23.61
CA ALA A 21 -2.15 -53.94 22.96
C ALA A 21 -3.20 -53.55 24.01
N GLY A 22 -3.07 -52.35 24.57
CA GLY A 22 -4.11 -51.65 25.32
C GLY A 22 -4.72 -50.57 24.44
N ASP A 23 -6.03 -50.36 24.56
CA ASP A 23 -6.84 -49.42 23.78
C ASP A 23 -6.09 -48.13 23.40
N GLY A 24 -5.91 -47.90 22.09
CA GLY A 24 -4.94 -46.98 21.50
C GLY A 24 -5.19 -45.48 21.65
N GLU A 25 -5.37 -44.98 22.88
CA GLU A 25 -5.33 -43.55 23.24
C GLU A 25 -4.01 -43.23 23.98
N GLU A 26 -3.26 -42.24 23.48
CA GLU A 26 -2.11 -41.63 24.17
C GLU A 26 -2.59 -40.64 25.23
N GLN A 27 -1.75 -40.40 26.25
CA GLN A 27 -2.03 -39.49 27.36
C GLN A 27 -0.92 -38.47 27.49
N LEU A 28 -1.29 -37.20 27.68
CA LEU A 28 -0.37 -36.10 27.91
C LEU A 28 -0.84 -35.28 29.11
N LYS A 29 0.01 -35.20 30.14
CA LYS A 29 -0.20 -34.32 31.27
C LYS A 29 -0.08 -32.86 30.81
N VAL A 30 -1.05 -32.01 31.17
CA VAL A 30 -1.07 -30.58 30.83
C VAL A 30 -1.32 -29.79 32.10
N ARG A 31 -0.57 -28.70 32.28
CA ARG A 31 -0.77 -27.72 33.34
C ARG A 31 -0.91 -26.34 32.72
N ILE A 32 -1.91 -25.59 33.18
CA ILE A 32 -2.16 -24.20 32.79
C ILE A 32 -2.16 -23.38 34.08
N SER A 33 -1.45 -22.27 34.08
CA SER A 33 -1.39 -21.35 35.23
C SER A 33 -1.42 -19.90 34.75
N TRP A 34 -1.90 -19.00 35.58
CA TRP A 34 -2.10 -17.58 35.25
C TRP A 34 -1.87 -16.66 36.45
N GLY A 35 -1.81 -15.34 36.22
CA GLY A 35 -1.51 -14.36 37.27
C GLY A 35 -0.02 -14.12 37.53
N HIS A 36 0.86 -14.69 36.69
CA HIS A 36 2.31 -14.64 36.86
C HIS A 36 2.90 -13.23 36.80
N THR A 37 2.35 -12.37 35.95
CA THR A 37 2.88 -11.03 35.67
C THR A 37 1.87 -9.91 35.89
N SER A 38 0.61 -10.26 36.19
CA SER A 38 -0.41 -9.30 36.63
C SER A 38 0.08 -8.50 37.85
N PRO A 39 0.12 -7.15 37.76
CA PRO A 39 0.67 -6.31 38.82
C PRO A 39 -0.24 -6.19 40.06
N GLY A 40 -1.49 -6.65 39.96
CA GLY A 40 -2.50 -6.68 41.02
C GLY A 40 -3.34 -7.94 40.89
N ALA A 41 -4.03 -8.33 41.97
CA ALA A 41 -5.04 -9.38 41.91
C ALA A 41 -6.16 -9.00 40.92
N THR A 42 -6.43 -9.87 39.94
CA THR A 42 -7.37 -9.62 38.84
C THR A 42 -8.22 -10.86 38.57
N PRO A 43 -9.49 -10.70 38.16
CA PRO A 43 -10.36 -11.84 37.90
C PRO A 43 -9.92 -12.60 36.64
N PHE A 44 -9.84 -13.93 36.75
CA PHE A 44 -9.64 -14.85 35.65
C PHE A 44 -10.83 -15.80 35.53
N TYR A 45 -11.36 -15.91 34.31
CA TYR A 45 -12.23 -17.01 33.89
C TYR A 45 -11.39 -17.93 33.02
N VAL A 46 -11.36 -19.24 33.29
CA VAL A 46 -10.64 -20.21 32.47
C VAL A 46 -11.50 -21.45 32.28
N GLN A 47 -11.95 -21.67 31.05
CA GLN A 47 -12.63 -22.89 30.65
C GLN A 47 -11.75 -23.70 29.69
N VAL A 48 -11.55 -24.97 29.99
CA VAL A 48 -10.75 -25.88 29.17
C VAL A 48 -11.66 -26.82 28.39
N THR A 49 -11.55 -26.81 27.07
CA THR A 49 -12.28 -27.74 26.19
C THR A 49 -11.33 -28.38 25.19
N ALA A 50 -11.70 -29.54 24.65
CA ALA A 50 -10.90 -30.24 23.66
C ALA A 50 -11.76 -30.71 22.48
N GLN A 51 -11.19 -30.68 21.27
CA GLN A 51 -11.77 -31.26 20.07
C GLN A 51 -10.91 -32.46 19.65
N GLU A 52 -11.56 -33.58 19.34
CA GLU A 52 -10.91 -34.85 18.94
C GLU A 52 -9.84 -35.33 19.95
N ALA A 53 -10.01 -34.90 21.20
CA ALA A 53 -9.26 -35.27 22.38
C ALA A 53 -10.20 -35.12 23.60
N LYS A 54 -9.82 -35.68 24.75
CA LYS A 54 -10.62 -35.64 25.98
C LYS A 54 -9.80 -35.08 27.13
N VAL A 55 -10.37 -34.13 27.86
CA VAL A 55 -9.83 -33.62 29.12
C VAL A 55 -10.29 -34.56 30.23
N ALA A 56 -9.37 -35.11 31.02
CA ALA A 56 -9.66 -36.03 32.10
C ALA A 56 -8.91 -35.63 33.39
N GLY A 57 -9.61 -35.73 34.52
CA GLY A 57 -9.02 -35.54 35.86
C GLY A 57 -8.50 -34.13 36.10
N ILE A 58 -9.28 -33.10 35.74
CA ILE A 58 -8.91 -31.71 36.01
C ILE A 58 -8.95 -31.41 37.51
N ALA A 59 -7.89 -30.79 38.00
CA ALA A 59 -7.72 -30.39 39.39
C ALA A 59 -7.12 -28.99 39.47
N GLY A 60 -7.55 -28.22 40.47
CA GLY A 60 -7.00 -26.89 40.76
C GLY A 60 -5.59 -26.96 41.33
N VAL A 61 -4.80 -25.94 41.05
CA VAL A 61 -3.43 -25.76 41.53
C VAL A 61 -3.37 -24.39 42.20
N GLU A 62 -2.94 -24.36 43.47
CA GLU A 62 -2.82 -23.15 44.30
C GLU A 62 -4.10 -22.32 44.52
N LEU A 63 -5.29 -22.86 44.20
CA LEU A 63 -6.57 -22.15 44.35
C LEU A 63 -6.91 -21.77 45.81
N GLU A 64 -7.36 -20.54 46.03
CA GLU A 64 -7.85 -20.05 47.32
C GLU A 64 -9.29 -20.47 47.68
N LEU A 65 -9.74 -20.07 48.88
CA LEU A 65 -11.07 -20.36 49.42
C LEU A 65 -12.21 -19.72 48.61
N ASP A 66 -11.98 -18.58 47.98
CA ASP A 66 -12.96 -17.86 47.15
C ASP A 66 -12.93 -18.25 45.67
N ASP A 67 -11.94 -19.04 45.26
CA ASP A 67 -11.85 -19.61 43.93
C ASP A 67 -12.85 -20.75 43.71
N ARG A 68 -13.24 -20.89 42.44
CA ARG A 68 -14.24 -21.88 42.04
C ARG A 68 -13.74 -22.68 40.86
N LEU A 69 -13.55 -23.98 41.07
CA LEU A 69 -13.42 -24.96 40.00
C LEU A 69 -14.68 -25.82 39.95
N HIS A 70 -15.46 -25.68 38.88
CA HIS A 70 -16.64 -26.51 38.62
C HIS A 70 -16.52 -27.15 37.23
N GLU A 71 -16.50 -28.48 37.19
CA GLU A 71 -16.20 -29.27 35.99
C GLU A 71 -14.87 -28.84 35.35
N ALA A 72 -14.93 -28.10 34.25
CA ALA A 72 -13.75 -27.60 33.52
C ALA A 72 -13.69 -26.07 33.46
N VAL A 73 -14.46 -25.38 34.31
CA VAL A 73 -14.49 -23.91 34.42
C VAL A 73 -13.87 -23.51 35.77
N CYS A 74 -12.85 -22.66 35.70
CA CYS A 74 -12.18 -22.08 36.86
C CYS A 74 -12.41 -20.56 36.88
N GLU A 75 -12.95 -20.04 37.97
CA GLU A 75 -13.13 -18.60 38.22
C GLU A 75 -12.29 -18.23 39.46
N THR A 76 -11.32 -17.33 39.27
CA THR A 76 -10.25 -17.07 40.26
C THR A 76 -9.80 -15.61 40.30
N HIS A 77 -8.96 -15.22 41.28
CA HIS A 77 -8.42 -13.86 41.44
C HIS A 77 -6.88 -13.74 41.50
N ALA A 78 -6.14 -14.42 40.62
CA ALA A 78 -4.68 -14.33 40.59
C ALA A 78 -4.04 -12.94 40.31
N GLY A 79 -2.79 -12.78 40.72
CA GLY A 79 -1.90 -11.64 40.45
C GLY A 79 -1.14 -11.12 41.69
N ASN A 80 -0.16 -10.23 41.52
CA ASN A 80 0.64 -9.68 42.63
C ASN A 80 1.33 -10.77 43.49
N GLY A 81 1.86 -11.79 42.82
CA GLY A 81 2.56 -12.91 43.46
C GLY A 81 1.66 -14.12 43.78
N ASP A 82 0.35 -13.96 43.65
CA ASP A 82 -0.61 -15.05 43.63
C ASP A 82 -0.76 -15.60 42.19
N VAL A 83 -0.74 -16.93 42.06
CA VAL A 83 -0.71 -17.67 40.80
C VAL A 83 -1.60 -18.90 40.91
N ASP A 84 -2.71 -18.86 40.20
CA ASP A 84 -3.63 -19.98 40.09
C ASP A 84 -3.34 -20.88 38.91
N GLY A 85 -3.93 -22.07 38.93
CA GLY A 85 -3.90 -22.93 37.76
C GLY A 85 -4.81 -24.15 37.81
N VAL A 86 -4.77 -24.90 36.73
CA VAL A 86 -5.36 -26.23 36.61
C VAL A 86 -4.37 -27.21 36.00
N GLU A 87 -4.45 -28.46 36.45
CA GLU A 87 -3.71 -29.59 35.90
C GLU A 87 -4.70 -30.69 35.48
N PHE A 88 -4.46 -31.31 34.33
CA PHE A 88 -5.30 -32.40 33.81
C PHE A 88 -4.53 -33.31 32.86
N THR A 89 -5.13 -34.44 32.50
CA THR A 89 -4.62 -35.34 31.46
C THR A 89 -5.42 -35.16 30.17
N LEU A 90 -4.74 -34.86 29.08
CA LEU A 90 -5.30 -34.85 27.74
C LEU A 90 -5.14 -36.24 27.11
N ARG A 91 -6.25 -36.89 26.75
CA ARG A 91 -6.27 -38.19 26.06
C ARG A 91 -6.62 -38.01 24.59
N PHE A 92 -5.88 -38.65 23.69
CA PHE A 92 -6.08 -38.51 22.26
C PHE A 92 -5.59 -39.74 21.49
N ALA A 93 -6.19 -40.00 20.32
CA ALA A 93 -5.67 -41.03 19.43
C ALA A 93 -4.33 -40.60 18.80
N PRO A 94 -3.33 -41.49 18.65
CA PRO A 94 -2.09 -41.18 17.95
C PRO A 94 -2.37 -40.98 16.46
N VAL A 95 -1.92 -39.84 15.91
CA VAL A 95 -2.06 -39.51 14.49
C VAL A 95 -0.78 -38.85 14.01
N GLU A 96 -0.26 -39.33 12.88
CA GLU A 96 0.85 -38.69 12.18
C GLU A 96 0.39 -37.37 11.54
N VAL A 97 1.02 -36.26 11.92
CA VAL A 97 0.70 -34.94 11.37
C VAL A 97 1.55 -34.66 10.13
N LYS A 98 0.85 -34.48 9.01
CA LYS A 98 1.45 -34.17 7.70
C LYS A 98 1.43 -32.67 7.46
N THR A 99 2.38 -32.18 6.67
CA THR A 99 2.34 -30.81 6.15
C THR A 99 1.21 -30.65 5.14
N ILE A 100 0.72 -29.43 4.94
CA ILE A 100 -0.28 -29.15 3.91
C ILE A 100 0.19 -29.64 2.54
N ALA A 101 -0.75 -30.17 1.76
CA ALA A 101 -0.47 -30.70 0.43
C ALA A 101 -0.09 -29.61 -0.58
N LYS A 102 -0.57 -28.38 -0.37
CA LYS A 102 -0.34 -27.23 -1.25
C LYS A 102 -0.09 -25.98 -0.40
N VAL A 103 1.10 -25.43 -0.53
CA VAL A 103 1.44 -24.07 -0.10
C VAL A 103 1.27 -23.17 -1.32
N GLU A 104 0.59 -22.04 -1.17
CA GLU A 104 0.53 -21.04 -2.25
C GLU A 104 1.91 -20.46 -2.53
N ARG A 105 2.15 -20.04 -3.78
CA ARG A 105 3.49 -19.70 -4.28
C ARG A 105 4.13 -18.53 -3.55
N ILE A 106 3.38 -17.47 -3.23
CA ILE A 106 3.93 -16.30 -2.53
C ILE A 106 4.30 -16.66 -1.09
N TRP A 107 3.48 -17.49 -0.42
CA TRP A 107 3.84 -18.07 0.88
C TRP A 107 5.14 -18.86 0.82
N ALA A 108 5.29 -19.73 -0.19
CA ALA A 108 6.51 -20.52 -0.38
C ALA A 108 7.75 -19.62 -0.60
N ASP A 109 7.61 -18.55 -1.37
CA ASP A 109 8.69 -17.61 -1.64
C ASP A 109 9.03 -16.72 -0.42
N LEU A 110 8.03 -16.33 0.39
CA LEU A 110 8.26 -15.67 1.68
C LEU A 110 9.09 -16.57 2.60
N ILE A 111 8.68 -17.84 2.75
CA ILE A 111 9.40 -18.81 3.57
C ILE A 111 10.82 -19.00 3.02
N ALA A 112 10.99 -19.19 1.72
CA ALA A 112 12.31 -19.42 1.11
C ALA A 112 13.29 -18.25 1.28
N GLN A 113 12.78 -17.02 1.38
CA GLN A 113 13.59 -15.81 1.57
C GLN A 113 13.77 -15.42 3.05
N SER A 114 13.06 -16.07 3.96
CA SER A 114 13.11 -15.74 5.39
C SER A 114 14.37 -16.26 6.07
N ASP A 115 14.74 -15.65 7.21
CA ASP A 115 15.82 -16.15 8.05
C ASP A 115 15.46 -17.52 8.67
N PRO A 116 16.46 -18.33 9.12
CA PRO A 116 16.20 -19.68 9.63
C PRO A 116 15.20 -19.77 10.78
N ASP A 117 15.13 -18.73 11.64
CA ASP A 117 14.22 -18.73 12.78
C ASP A 117 12.78 -18.45 12.33
N THR A 118 12.58 -17.49 11.41
CA THR A 118 11.28 -17.25 10.76
C THR A 118 10.80 -18.45 9.95
N VAL A 119 11.69 -19.12 9.20
CA VAL A 119 11.35 -20.38 8.48
C VAL A 119 10.86 -21.44 9.45
N ARG A 120 11.57 -21.64 10.56
CA ARG A 120 11.18 -22.60 11.61
C ARG A 120 9.80 -22.26 12.15
N ARG A 121 9.53 -21.00 12.51
CA ARG A 121 8.23 -20.57 13.05
C ARG A 121 7.08 -20.79 12.06
N LEU A 122 7.26 -20.44 10.78
CA LEU A 122 6.23 -20.61 9.75
C LEU A 122 5.98 -22.08 9.39
N THR A 123 7.03 -22.91 9.32
CA THR A 123 6.89 -24.33 8.95
C THR A 123 6.42 -25.22 10.12
N GLN A 124 6.53 -24.74 11.35
CA GLN A 124 5.94 -25.34 12.56
C GLN A 124 4.53 -24.80 12.86
N ASP A 125 4.03 -23.86 12.06
CA ASP A 125 2.69 -23.31 12.25
C ASP A 125 1.61 -24.41 12.10
N PRO A 126 0.58 -24.43 12.96
CA PRO A 126 -0.51 -25.40 12.87
C PRO A 126 -1.32 -25.37 11.58
N ALA A 127 -1.36 -24.26 10.85
CA ALA A 127 -1.96 -24.18 9.52
C ALA A 127 -1.02 -24.73 8.43
N TYR A 128 0.30 -24.76 8.65
CA TYR A 128 1.25 -25.46 7.78
C TYR A 128 1.28 -26.97 8.06
N ARG A 129 1.00 -27.36 9.31
CA ARG A 129 0.92 -28.73 9.82
C ARG A 129 -0.48 -29.01 10.39
N PRO A 130 -1.53 -29.09 9.54
CA PRO A 130 -2.91 -29.14 9.97
C PRO A 130 -3.18 -30.34 10.88
N ALA A 131 -3.64 -30.05 12.09
CA ALA A 131 -4.09 -31.03 13.07
C ALA A 131 -5.44 -30.60 13.65
N THR A 132 -6.43 -31.48 13.61
CA THR A 132 -7.79 -31.24 14.11
C THR A 132 -7.90 -31.39 15.62
N ARG A 133 -7.05 -32.23 16.21
CA ARG A 133 -6.93 -32.45 17.66
C ARG A 133 -6.40 -31.19 18.34
N ARG A 134 -7.24 -30.53 19.14
CA ARG A 134 -6.89 -29.26 19.80
C ARG A 134 -7.43 -29.18 21.22
N LEU A 135 -6.72 -28.40 22.02
CA LEU A 135 -7.11 -27.90 23.33
C LEU A 135 -7.44 -26.41 23.17
N THR A 136 -8.58 -25.99 23.67
CA THR A 136 -9.00 -24.58 23.71
C THR A 136 -9.04 -24.12 25.15
N VAL A 137 -8.40 -22.98 25.42
CA VAL A 137 -8.42 -22.26 26.69
C VAL A 137 -9.27 -21.01 26.46
N GLN A 138 -10.53 -21.07 26.88
CA GLN A 138 -11.46 -19.96 26.84
C GLN A 138 -11.28 -19.11 28.11
N MET A 139 -11.15 -17.79 27.96
CA MET A 139 -10.75 -16.90 29.05
C MET A 139 -11.79 -15.84 29.43
N ASP A 140 -13.00 -15.97 28.90
CA ASP A 140 -14.16 -15.16 29.19
C ASP A 140 -15.44 -15.99 28.96
N PRO A 141 -16.56 -15.69 29.64
CA PRO A 141 -17.82 -16.41 29.43
C PRO A 141 -18.35 -16.35 27.98
N ASP A 142 -18.08 -15.25 27.27
CA ASP A 142 -18.57 -15.02 25.91
C ASP A 142 -17.72 -15.73 24.83
N GLY A 143 -16.61 -16.37 25.21
CA GLY A 143 -15.72 -17.08 24.29
C GLY A 143 -15.02 -16.16 23.28
N THR A 144 -14.81 -14.89 23.62
CA THR A 144 -14.18 -13.88 22.77
C THR A 144 -12.70 -13.65 23.10
N LYS A 145 -12.22 -14.23 24.21
CA LYS A 145 -10.86 -14.13 24.74
C LYS A 145 -10.32 -15.54 25.02
N GLY A 146 -9.03 -15.72 24.75
CA GLY A 146 -8.34 -17.00 24.95
C GLY A 146 -7.59 -17.42 23.71
N PHE A 147 -7.31 -18.72 23.60
CA PHE A 147 -6.54 -19.29 22.50
C PHE A 147 -6.77 -20.79 22.37
N SER A 148 -6.31 -21.36 21.26
CA SER A 148 -6.19 -22.80 21.09
C SER A 148 -4.74 -23.23 20.93
N VAL A 149 -4.46 -24.50 21.18
CA VAL A 149 -3.20 -25.17 20.82
C VAL A 149 -3.53 -26.54 20.24
N THR A 150 -2.83 -26.96 19.19
CA THR A 150 -2.99 -28.32 18.68
C THR A 150 -2.21 -29.32 19.53
N VAL A 151 -2.65 -30.58 19.51
CA VAL A 151 -1.88 -31.65 20.18
C VAL A 151 -0.47 -31.79 19.59
N ASP A 152 -0.29 -31.51 18.28
CA ASP A 152 1.04 -31.48 17.64
C ASP A 152 1.95 -30.41 18.27
N GLN A 153 1.42 -29.21 18.50
CA GLN A 153 2.17 -28.15 19.19
C GLN A 153 2.53 -28.56 20.61
N LEU A 154 1.58 -29.11 21.37
CA LEU A 154 1.82 -29.56 22.75
C LEU A 154 2.95 -30.59 22.82
N LEU A 155 2.99 -31.54 21.88
CA LEU A 155 4.03 -32.56 21.81
C LEU A 155 5.40 -32.01 21.41
N GLN A 156 5.45 -31.05 20.48
CA GLN A 156 6.69 -30.48 19.95
C GLN A 156 7.31 -29.43 20.89
N SER A 157 6.51 -28.44 21.33
CA SER A 157 7.01 -27.28 22.06
C SER A 157 7.00 -27.49 23.57
N ARG A 158 6.01 -28.22 24.09
CA ARG A 158 5.76 -28.52 25.52
C ARG A 158 5.60 -27.32 26.47
N VAL A 159 5.99 -26.12 26.09
CA VAL A 159 5.99 -24.92 26.92
C VAL A 159 5.50 -23.73 26.10
N PHE A 160 4.53 -23.01 26.66
CA PHE A 160 3.89 -21.86 26.03
C PHE A 160 3.73 -20.76 27.06
N TRP A 161 4.42 -19.65 26.85
CA TRP A 161 4.18 -18.42 27.58
C TRP A 161 3.43 -17.44 26.69
N VAL A 162 2.24 -17.01 27.12
CA VAL A 162 1.35 -16.09 26.40
C VAL A 162 1.21 -14.79 27.20
N PRO A 163 2.16 -13.85 27.08
CA PRO A 163 2.19 -12.65 27.91
C PRO A 163 0.90 -11.81 27.84
N GLY A 164 0.30 -11.68 26.66
CA GLY A 164 -0.91 -10.87 26.45
C GLY A 164 -2.15 -11.37 27.18
N LEU A 165 -2.11 -12.60 27.71
CA LEU A 165 -3.17 -13.21 28.52
C LEU A 165 -2.70 -13.56 29.93
N ASP A 166 -1.42 -13.33 30.24
CA ASP A 166 -0.76 -13.76 31.48
C ASP A 166 -0.93 -15.27 31.76
N VAL A 167 -0.81 -16.10 30.72
CA VAL A 167 -1.01 -17.56 30.81
C VAL A 167 0.28 -18.32 30.48
N TYR A 168 0.65 -19.24 31.36
CA TYR A 168 1.71 -20.21 31.18
C TYR A 168 1.13 -21.63 31.09
N LEU A 169 1.31 -22.26 29.92
CA LEU A 169 0.89 -23.63 29.65
C LEU A 169 2.12 -24.53 29.47
N THR A 170 2.08 -25.70 30.11
CA THR A 170 3.10 -26.73 29.98
C THR A 170 2.50 -28.10 29.73
N ALA A 171 3.26 -28.97 29.05
CA ALA A 171 2.86 -30.33 28.74
C ALA A 171 3.99 -31.35 28.96
N GLY A 172 3.63 -32.52 29.50
CA GLY A 172 4.53 -33.61 29.86
C GLY A 172 4.83 -33.71 31.35
N GLU A 173 5.44 -34.83 31.76
CA GLU A 173 5.73 -35.14 33.17
C GLU A 173 6.80 -34.24 33.80
N THR A 174 7.74 -33.74 32.98
CA THR A 174 8.87 -32.89 33.39
C THR A 174 8.76 -31.53 32.71
N ALA A 175 7.83 -30.71 33.20
CA ALA A 175 7.64 -29.35 32.73
C ALA A 175 8.49 -28.35 33.55
N PRO A 176 9.21 -27.41 32.91
CA PRO A 176 9.93 -26.36 33.63
C PRO A 176 8.95 -25.43 34.35
N SER A 177 9.33 -24.95 35.53
CA SER A 177 8.60 -23.89 36.22
C SER A 177 8.60 -22.60 35.40
N PHE A 178 7.62 -21.71 35.65
CA PHE A 178 7.55 -20.43 34.96
C PHE A 178 8.84 -19.62 35.13
N ALA A 179 9.40 -19.58 36.34
CA ALA A 179 10.66 -18.88 36.62
C ALA A 179 11.86 -19.49 35.86
N GLU A 180 11.93 -20.82 35.69
CA GLU A 180 12.95 -21.45 34.86
C GLU A 180 12.80 -21.08 33.39
N HIS A 181 11.57 -21.07 32.87
CA HIS A 181 11.31 -20.70 31.49
C HIS A 181 11.59 -19.21 31.23
N GLN A 182 11.22 -18.31 32.14
CA GLN A 182 11.58 -16.90 32.05
C GLN A 182 13.10 -16.70 31.94
N ARG A 183 13.89 -17.44 32.74
CA ARG A 183 15.37 -17.40 32.63
C ARG A 183 15.87 -17.87 31.26
N GLN A 184 15.19 -18.82 30.61
CA GLN A 184 15.53 -19.26 29.25
C GLN A 184 15.20 -18.18 28.20
N LEU A 185 14.06 -17.49 28.36
CA LEU A 185 13.61 -16.43 27.46
C LEU A 185 14.49 -15.17 27.53
N GLU A 186 15.23 -14.94 28.61
CA GLU A 186 16.10 -13.75 28.75
C GLU A 186 17.13 -13.64 27.61
N ALA A 187 17.59 -14.76 27.04
CA ALA A 187 18.50 -14.78 25.88
C ALA A 187 17.86 -14.27 24.56
N TYR A 188 16.53 -14.18 24.53
CA TYR A 188 15.72 -13.78 23.39
C TYR A 188 14.97 -12.45 23.60
N LYS A 189 15.08 -11.86 24.79
CA LYS A 189 14.45 -10.60 25.14
C LYS A 189 14.80 -9.48 24.17
N GLY A 190 13.80 -8.72 23.76
CA GLY A 190 13.97 -7.61 22.82
C GLY A 190 14.22 -8.03 21.36
N ARG A 191 14.02 -9.31 21.00
CA ARG A 191 14.17 -9.78 19.61
C ARG A 191 12.92 -9.57 18.74
N ARG A 192 11.76 -9.24 19.31
CA ARG A 192 10.58 -8.85 18.52
C ARG A 192 10.90 -7.57 17.76
N VAL A 193 10.46 -7.49 16.51
CA VAL A 193 10.80 -6.38 15.61
C VAL A 193 10.37 -5.01 16.18
N LEU A 194 9.21 -4.95 16.84
CA LEU A 194 8.73 -3.72 17.47
C LEU A 194 9.53 -3.34 18.73
N ASP A 195 10.02 -4.30 19.51
CA ASP A 195 10.90 -4.03 20.65
C ASP A 195 12.24 -3.47 20.18
N GLN A 196 12.81 -4.06 19.11
CA GLN A 196 14.02 -3.55 18.46
C GLN A 196 13.82 -2.13 17.94
N THR A 197 12.72 -1.88 17.25
CA THR A 197 12.38 -0.55 16.71
C THR A 197 12.28 0.53 17.78
N GLN A 198 11.81 0.19 18.99
CA GLN A 198 11.77 1.14 20.11
C GLN A 198 13.17 1.50 20.63
N GLN A 199 14.10 0.54 20.63
CA GLN A 199 15.46 0.71 21.18
C GLN A 199 16.44 1.32 20.16
N GLU A 200 16.30 0.97 18.88
CA GLU A 200 17.17 1.43 17.80
C GLU A 200 17.01 2.93 17.50
N PRO A 201 18.01 3.56 16.84
CA PRO A 201 17.84 4.87 16.23
C PRO A 201 16.64 4.91 15.28
N GLU A 202 16.08 6.10 15.04
CA GLU A 202 15.00 6.23 14.08
C GLU A 202 15.44 5.80 12.68
N ALA A 203 14.54 5.10 11.99
CA ALA A 203 14.76 4.70 10.60
C ALA A 203 15.07 5.92 9.72
N THR A 204 15.90 5.69 8.69
CA THR A 204 16.21 6.68 7.66
C THR A 204 15.91 6.13 6.27
N TYR A 205 15.74 7.03 5.30
CA TYR A 205 15.57 6.64 3.90
C TYR A 205 16.76 5.79 3.42
N GLU A 206 17.99 6.26 3.63
CA GLU A 206 19.22 5.57 3.23
C GLU A 206 19.29 4.13 3.75
N GLN A 207 18.96 3.92 5.03
CA GLN A 207 18.94 2.61 5.65
C GLN A 207 17.99 1.66 4.90
N PHE A 208 16.77 2.10 4.61
CA PHE A 208 15.76 1.25 3.98
C PHE A 208 15.98 1.04 2.49
N THR A 209 16.47 2.04 1.76
CA THR A 209 16.88 1.85 0.36
C THR A 209 18.11 0.95 0.20
N SER A 210 18.93 0.80 1.24
CA SER A 210 20.04 -0.16 1.22
C SER A 210 19.57 -1.61 1.44
N ARG A 211 18.42 -1.81 2.09
CA ARG A 211 17.80 -3.13 2.32
C ARG A 211 17.07 -3.64 1.06
N TRP A 212 16.34 -2.76 0.40
CA TRP A 212 15.53 -3.11 -0.77
C TRP A 212 16.28 -2.82 -2.07
N GLU A 213 16.49 -3.84 -2.92
CA GLU A 213 17.11 -3.65 -4.24
C GLU A 213 16.34 -2.60 -5.08
N ASP A 214 17.03 -1.77 -5.85
CA ASP A 214 16.35 -0.78 -6.69
C ASP A 214 15.73 -1.42 -7.94
N MET A 215 14.39 -1.58 -7.94
CA MET A 215 13.67 -2.11 -9.10
C MET A 215 13.69 -1.18 -10.32
N GLY A 216 14.11 0.08 -10.17
CA GLY A 216 14.39 0.98 -11.30
C GLY A 216 15.68 0.62 -12.05
N SER A 217 16.63 -0.03 -11.38
CA SER A 217 17.92 -0.40 -11.96
C SER A 217 17.79 -1.51 -13.03
N PRO A 218 18.52 -1.44 -14.16
CA PRO A 218 18.56 -2.54 -15.13
C PRO A 218 19.29 -3.79 -14.60
N ALA A 219 19.99 -3.67 -13.48
CA ALA A 219 20.61 -4.81 -12.77
C ALA A 219 19.58 -5.63 -11.98
N TYR A 220 18.45 -5.04 -11.59
CA TYR A 220 17.39 -5.75 -10.89
C TYR A 220 16.78 -6.84 -11.77
N LYS A 221 16.59 -8.04 -11.21
CA LYS A 221 16.02 -9.18 -11.91
C LYS A 221 14.82 -9.71 -11.14
N HIS A 222 13.67 -9.68 -11.79
CA HIS A 222 12.44 -10.26 -11.27
C HIS A 222 12.03 -11.45 -12.14
N PRO A 223 11.74 -12.63 -11.56
CA PRO A 223 11.58 -13.88 -12.33
C PRO A 223 10.35 -13.88 -13.25
N THR A 224 9.32 -13.11 -12.91
CA THR A 224 8.02 -13.10 -13.61
C THR A 224 7.61 -11.71 -14.08
N GLN A 225 8.56 -10.79 -14.24
CA GLN A 225 8.27 -9.42 -14.67
C GLN A 225 7.89 -9.34 -16.16
N PRO A 226 6.71 -8.81 -16.52
CA PRO A 226 6.33 -8.56 -17.90
C PRO A 226 7.27 -7.52 -18.55
N ALA A 227 7.53 -7.67 -19.86
CA ALA A 227 8.29 -6.66 -20.60
C ALA A 227 7.54 -5.32 -20.67
N PRO A 228 8.23 -4.17 -20.65
CA PRO A 228 9.70 -3.99 -20.57
C PRO A 228 10.32 -4.10 -19.17
N GLY A 229 9.50 -4.36 -18.15
CA GLY A 229 9.86 -4.22 -16.75
C GLY A 229 9.55 -2.82 -16.23
N HIS A 230 10.51 -2.18 -15.56
CA HIS A 230 10.31 -0.81 -15.07
C HIS A 230 10.02 0.16 -16.23
N ILE A 231 8.94 0.92 -16.06
CA ILE A 231 8.38 1.81 -17.08
C ILE A 231 7.72 3.02 -16.41
N VAL A 232 7.92 4.22 -16.97
CA VAL A 232 7.33 5.48 -16.47
C VAL A 232 6.40 6.06 -17.53
N CYS A 233 5.14 6.30 -17.19
CA CYS A 233 4.19 6.91 -18.13
C CYS A 233 4.34 8.43 -18.17
N LEU A 234 4.64 8.99 -19.35
CA LEU A 234 4.63 10.43 -19.63
C LEU A 234 3.44 10.77 -20.53
N THR A 235 2.62 11.70 -20.08
CA THR A 235 1.50 12.28 -20.85
C THR A 235 1.05 13.57 -20.16
N TRP A 236 -0.15 14.08 -20.48
CA TRP A 236 -0.84 15.16 -19.77
C TRP A 236 -2.06 14.62 -19.02
N ASP A 237 -2.64 15.43 -18.13
CA ASP A 237 -3.83 15.06 -17.35
C ASP A 237 -4.94 14.48 -18.25
N SER A 238 -5.35 13.24 -17.94
CA SER A 238 -6.47 12.53 -18.58
C SER A 238 -6.36 12.28 -20.09
N ALA A 239 -5.19 12.51 -20.68
CA ALA A 239 -4.96 12.35 -22.11
C ALA A 239 -5.09 10.89 -22.57
N LEU A 240 -5.58 10.70 -23.80
CA LEU A 240 -5.74 9.37 -24.41
C LEU A 240 -4.42 8.77 -24.91
N TYR A 241 -3.49 9.61 -25.36
CA TYR A 241 -2.21 9.19 -25.93
C TYR A 241 -1.10 9.33 -24.89
N LYS A 242 -0.40 8.24 -24.61
CA LYS A 242 0.56 8.15 -23.51
C LYS A 242 1.86 7.46 -23.95
N PHE A 243 2.97 7.84 -23.33
CA PHE A 243 4.31 7.35 -23.66
C PHE A 243 4.96 6.70 -22.44
N GLY A 244 5.20 5.40 -22.50
CA GLY A 244 5.93 4.66 -21.48
C GLY A 244 7.43 4.67 -21.73
N ILE A 245 8.21 5.25 -20.83
CA ILE A 245 9.66 5.33 -20.90
C ILE A 245 10.29 4.17 -20.13
N ASP A 246 11.05 3.33 -20.81
CA ASP A 246 11.81 2.25 -20.18
C ASP A 246 13.22 2.70 -19.73
N ARG A 247 13.95 1.79 -19.07
CA ARG A 247 15.28 2.07 -18.50
C ARG A 247 16.32 2.53 -19.52
N GLY A 248 16.13 2.22 -20.80
CA GLY A 248 17.04 2.57 -21.90
C GLY A 248 16.64 3.83 -22.66
N ALA A 249 15.74 4.65 -22.10
CA ALA A 249 15.08 5.76 -22.80
C ALA A 249 14.20 5.31 -23.99
N GLY A 250 13.90 4.02 -24.09
CA GLY A 250 12.95 3.49 -25.07
C GLY A 250 11.53 3.87 -24.73
N VAL A 251 10.68 3.97 -25.75
CA VAL A 251 9.29 4.40 -25.66
C VAL A 251 8.37 3.26 -26.07
N TRP A 252 7.34 3.06 -25.26
CA TRP A 252 6.25 2.12 -25.46
C TRP A 252 4.94 2.90 -25.49
N ASN A 253 4.00 2.55 -26.37
CA ASN A 253 2.63 3.01 -26.20
C ASN A 253 2.01 2.33 -24.97
N ASP A 254 1.06 2.99 -24.31
CA ASP A 254 0.29 2.38 -23.20
C ASP A 254 -0.71 1.33 -23.70
N TYR A 255 -1.26 0.54 -22.78
CA TYR A 255 -2.14 -0.58 -23.15
C TYR A 255 -3.49 -0.12 -23.69
N GLY A 256 -3.90 1.12 -23.42
CA GLY A 256 -5.14 1.71 -23.90
C GLY A 256 -5.01 2.49 -25.21
N SER A 257 -3.78 2.70 -25.72
CA SER A 257 -3.56 3.47 -26.94
C SER A 257 -4.17 2.80 -28.18
N LEU A 258 -4.85 3.60 -28.98
CA LEU A 258 -5.27 3.24 -30.35
C LEU A 258 -4.08 3.23 -31.33
N ASP A 259 -3.04 4.01 -31.02
CA ASP A 259 -1.81 4.10 -31.79
C ASP A 259 -0.75 3.18 -31.18
N ARG A 260 -0.49 2.04 -31.82
CA ARG A 260 0.40 0.99 -31.33
C ARG A 260 1.80 1.17 -31.91
N PHE A 261 2.77 1.52 -31.06
CA PHE A 261 4.14 1.79 -31.47
C PHE A 261 5.17 1.48 -30.39
N ARG A 262 6.42 1.34 -30.84
CA ARG A 262 7.62 1.27 -30.02
C ARG A 262 8.70 2.16 -30.65
N PHE A 263 9.52 2.79 -29.82
CA PHE A 263 10.70 3.54 -30.25
C PHE A 263 11.85 3.19 -29.32
N TRP A 264 13.07 2.97 -29.80
CA TRP A 264 14.21 2.70 -28.92
C TRP A 264 15.56 3.05 -29.55
N PHE A 265 16.53 3.32 -28.69
CA PHE A 265 17.92 3.57 -29.06
C PHE A 265 18.74 2.27 -29.04
N ASP A 266 19.84 2.23 -29.79
CA ASP A 266 20.78 1.10 -29.82
C ASP A 266 21.78 1.15 -28.64
N PHE A 267 21.28 1.27 -27.41
CA PHE A 267 22.08 1.32 -26.16
C PHE A 267 22.30 -0.05 -25.50
N GLY A 268 21.79 -1.12 -26.11
CA GLY A 268 21.82 -2.48 -25.58
C GLY A 268 20.42 -3.05 -25.32
N ASP A 269 20.34 -4.37 -25.13
CA ASP A 269 19.07 -5.04 -24.82
C ASP A 269 18.66 -4.76 -23.36
N LEU A 270 17.38 -4.43 -23.15
CA LEU A 270 16.81 -4.08 -21.84
C LEU A 270 17.02 -5.19 -20.80
N SER A 271 16.97 -6.45 -21.23
CA SER A 271 17.14 -7.61 -20.37
C SER A 271 18.61 -8.06 -20.28
N LYS A 272 19.41 -7.75 -21.30
CA LYS A 272 20.79 -8.21 -21.48
C LYS A 272 21.71 -7.07 -21.96
N GLY A 273 22.50 -6.52 -21.04
CA GLY A 273 23.65 -5.68 -21.38
C GLY A 273 23.47 -4.18 -21.20
N LEU A 274 22.24 -3.68 -21.10
CA LEU A 274 22.01 -2.26 -20.76
C LEU A 274 22.72 -1.85 -19.46
N HIS A 275 22.77 -2.74 -18.47
CA HIS A 275 23.40 -2.49 -17.16
C HIS A 275 24.90 -2.17 -17.23
N TYR A 276 25.60 -2.52 -18.31
CA TYR A 276 27.01 -2.16 -18.50
C TYR A 276 27.20 -0.68 -18.86
N PHE A 277 26.25 -0.10 -19.59
CA PHE A 277 26.34 1.24 -20.15
C PHE A 277 25.48 2.26 -19.40
N TRP A 278 24.40 1.82 -18.77
CA TRP A 278 23.51 2.66 -17.98
C TRP A 278 24.23 3.27 -16.77
N LYS A 279 23.95 4.55 -16.49
CA LYS A 279 24.50 5.29 -15.34
C LYS A 279 23.43 5.80 -14.40
N SER A 280 22.34 6.35 -14.94
CA SER A 280 21.24 6.86 -14.13
C SER A 280 20.00 7.08 -14.97
N GLN A 281 18.85 7.10 -14.29
CA GLN A 281 17.62 7.71 -14.77
C GLN A 281 17.14 8.62 -13.64
N ARG A 282 16.69 9.85 -13.92
CA ARG A 282 16.14 10.77 -12.88
C ARG A 282 14.93 11.58 -13.36
N LEU A 283 14.08 11.99 -12.43
CA LEU A 283 13.06 13.03 -12.63
C LEU A 283 13.65 14.42 -12.37
N GLU A 284 13.13 15.45 -13.04
CA GLU A 284 13.42 16.86 -12.68
C GLU A 284 12.55 17.29 -11.50
N ASP A 285 13.11 17.26 -10.28
CA ASP A 285 12.41 17.65 -9.06
C ASP A 285 11.01 17.03 -8.92
N GLY A 286 10.94 15.71 -9.13
CA GLY A 286 9.68 14.95 -9.07
C GLY A 286 8.66 15.26 -10.17
N LEU A 287 8.99 16.05 -11.19
CA LEU A 287 8.13 16.31 -12.36
C LEU A 287 8.34 15.26 -13.45
N PRO A 288 7.36 15.04 -14.36
CA PRO A 288 7.44 14.04 -15.43
C PRO A 288 8.31 14.52 -16.61
N ILE A 289 9.55 14.87 -16.29
CA ILE A 289 10.64 15.16 -17.22
C ILE A 289 11.76 14.20 -16.84
N VAL A 290 11.99 13.19 -17.68
CA VAL A 290 12.88 12.06 -17.40
C VAL A 290 14.20 12.29 -18.10
N THR A 291 15.33 12.20 -17.39
CA THR A 291 16.65 12.13 -18.01
C THR A 291 17.27 10.77 -17.80
N THR A 292 17.61 10.08 -18.89
CA THR A 292 18.38 8.82 -18.89
C THR A 292 19.81 9.09 -19.34
N THR A 293 20.80 8.60 -18.58
CA THR A 293 22.22 8.75 -18.90
C THR A 293 22.85 7.39 -19.20
N ILE A 294 23.42 7.27 -20.41
CA ILE A 294 24.11 6.08 -20.91
C ILE A 294 25.55 6.47 -21.29
N VAL A 295 26.53 5.60 -21.03
CA VAL A 295 27.92 5.77 -21.50
C VAL A 295 28.34 4.53 -22.27
N GLN A 296 28.61 4.69 -23.56
CA GLN A 296 28.96 3.60 -24.46
C GLN A 296 30.01 4.08 -25.46
N SER A 297 31.04 3.25 -25.72
CA SER A 297 32.08 3.53 -26.72
C SER A 297 32.72 4.94 -26.59
N GLY A 298 33.03 5.36 -25.36
CA GLY A 298 33.66 6.65 -25.11
C GLY A 298 32.74 7.88 -25.22
N VAL A 299 31.45 7.70 -25.52
CA VAL A 299 30.45 8.77 -25.62
C VAL A 299 29.44 8.66 -24.49
N GLN A 300 29.12 9.80 -23.87
CA GLN A 300 27.99 9.92 -22.95
C GLN A 300 26.77 10.45 -23.68
N TYR A 301 25.66 9.75 -23.54
CA TYR A 301 24.35 10.10 -24.05
C TYR A 301 23.47 10.49 -22.88
N GLU A 302 22.90 11.69 -22.93
CA GLU A 302 21.83 12.11 -22.02
C GLU A 302 20.56 12.31 -22.84
N VAL A 303 19.52 11.54 -22.54
CA VAL A 303 18.23 11.60 -23.22
C VAL A 303 17.21 12.19 -22.25
N GLU A 304 16.82 13.44 -22.46
CA GLU A 304 15.76 14.12 -21.70
C GLU A 304 14.42 14.00 -22.45
N GLN A 305 13.39 13.47 -21.79
CA GLN A 305 12.11 13.11 -22.39
C GLN A 305 10.93 13.71 -21.61
N PHE A 306 10.00 14.35 -22.33
CA PHE A 306 8.72 14.83 -21.79
C PHE A 306 7.64 14.88 -22.88
N ALA A 307 6.37 14.76 -22.48
CA ALA A 307 5.23 14.79 -23.40
C ALA A 307 4.60 16.19 -23.49
N TYR A 308 4.21 16.61 -24.69
CA TYR A 308 3.64 17.92 -24.97
C TYR A 308 2.51 17.85 -26.02
N PRO A 309 1.41 18.62 -25.88
CA PRO A 309 0.35 18.67 -26.89
C PRO A 309 0.84 19.25 -28.23
N LEU A 310 0.48 18.60 -29.34
CA LEU A 310 0.88 19.04 -30.70
C LEU A 310 0.48 20.49 -30.99
N HIS A 311 -0.69 20.92 -30.50
CA HIS A 311 -1.24 22.27 -30.72
C HIS A 311 -1.03 23.22 -29.55
N GLY A 312 -0.16 22.84 -28.60
CA GLY A 312 -0.01 23.54 -27.32
C GLY A 312 -1.09 23.18 -26.29
N PRO A 313 -0.95 23.67 -25.05
CA PRO A 313 -1.82 23.32 -23.93
C PRO A 313 -3.29 23.62 -24.26
N PRO A 314 -4.22 22.65 -24.11
CA PRO A 314 -5.63 22.94 -24.34
C PRO A 314 -6.16 23.92 -23.28
N PRO A 315 -7.14 24.78 -23.64
CA PRO A 315 -7.74 25.74 -22.71
C PRO A 315 -8.65 25.07 -21.67
N GLU A 316 -9.07 23.83 -21.92
CA GLU A 316 -9.98 23.05 -21.09
C GLU A 316 -9.40 21.65 -20.83
N ARG A 317 -9.80 21.02 -19.71
CA ARG A 317 -9.46 19.63 -19.41
C ARG A 317 -10.17 18.71 -20.40
N ARG A 318 -9.42 17.96 -21.22
CA ARG A 318 -9.93 16.99 -22.20
C ARG A 318 -8.89 15.89 -22.44
N GLY A 319 -9.31 14.74 -22.96
CA GLY A 319 -8.38 13.62 -23.18
C GLY A 319 -7.94 13.44 -24.63
N ASP A 320 -8.74 13.87 -25.60
CA ASP A 320 -8.48 13.76 -27.05
C ASP A 320 -7.49 14.84 -27.53
N ILE A 321 -6.31 14.84 -26.92
CA ILE A 321 -5.20 15.75 -27.20
C ILE A 321 -4.16 14.99 -28.01
N PRO A 322 -3.90 15.33 -29.28
CA PRO A 322 -2.74 14.79 -30.00
C PRO A 322 -1.46 15.16 -29.27
N MET A 323 -0.68 14.16 -28.85
CA MET A 323 0.52 14.37 -28.05
C MET A 323 1.79 14.14 -28.87
N VAL A 324 2.87 14.78 -28.47
CA VAL A 324 4.22 14.59 -29.01
C VAL A 324 5.16 14.36 -27.84
N LEU A 325 5.93 13.27 -27.87
CA LEU A 325 7.07 13.10 -26.97
C LEU A 325 8.27 13.83 -27.57
N LEU A 326 8.80 14.81 -26.84
CA LEU A 326 10.05 15.48 -27.16
C LEU A 326 11.20 14.75 -26.46
N GLN A 327 12.25 14.45 -27.21
CA GLN A 327 13.40 13.68 -26.71
C GLN A 327 14.69 14.40 -27.12
N LYS A 328 15.30 15.17 -26.22
CA LYS A 328 16.61 15.80 -26.50
C LYS A 328 17.72 14.83 -26.15
N VAL A 329 18.52 14.48 -27.15
CA VAL A 329 19.70 13.64 -27.00
C VAL A 329 20.94 14.52 -27.04
N THR A 330 21.66 14.57 -25.92
CA THR A 330 22.97 15.24 -25.81
C THR A 330 24.07 14.20 -25.85
N LEU A 331 24.94 14.30 -26.86
CA LEU A 331 26.09 13.41 -27.04
C LEU A 331 27.36 14.16 -26.64
N THR A 332 28.12 13.64 -25.69
CA THR A 332 29.38 14.24 -25.21
C THR A 332 30.54 13.28 -25.41
N ASN A 333 31.57 13.71 -26.15
CA ASN A 333 32.79 12.91 -26.34
C ASN A 333 33.64 12.92 -25.06
N ARG A 334 33.78 11.75 -24.42
CA ARG A 334 34.58 11.55 -23.20
C ARG A 334 35.98 10.98 -23.50
N GLU A 335 36.29 10.72 -24.76
CA GLU A 335 37.61 10.29 -25.19
C GLU A 335 38.62 11.43 -25.19
N ARG A 336 39.90 11.08 -25.35
CA ARG A 336 41.01 12.06 -25.37
C ARG A 336 41.27 12.64 -26.76
N THR A 337 40.56 12.16 -27.77
CA THR A 337 40.74 12.50 -29.19
C THR A 337 39.42 12.91 -29.82
N ASP A 338 39.49 13.67 -30.91
CA ASP A 338 38.33 13.96 -31.74
C ASP A 338 37.83 12.67 -32.40
N GLY A 339 36.53 12.58 -32.64
CA GLY A 339 35.92 11.39 -33.23
C GLY A 339 34.57 11.66 -33.88
N ALA A 340 33.91 10.57 -34.27
CA ALA A 340 32.54 10.59 -34.72
C ALA A 340 31.67 9.84 -33.71
N ALA A 341 30.47 10.36 -33.45
CA ALA A 341 29.47 9.68 -32.65
C ALA A 341 28.33 9.22 -33.55
N VAL A 342 27.78 8.05 -33.24
CA VAL A 342 26.61 7.48 -33.91
C VAL A 342 25.45 7.48 -32.95
N LEU A 343 24.29 7.94 -33.42
CA LEU A 343 23.01 7.74 -32.75
C LEU A 343 22.14 6.89 -33.67
N LYS A 344 21.91 5.64 -33.27
CA LYS A 344 20.99 4.75 -33.95
C LYS A 344 19.73 4.58 -33.10
N PHE A 345 18.58 4.71 -33.74
CA PHE A 345 17.29 4.44 -33.12
C PHE A 345 16.36 3.75 -34.12
N ARG A 346 15.34 3.09 -33.58
CA ARG A 346 14.34 2.35 -34.35
C ARG A 346 12.96 2.77 -33.91
N GLN A 347 12.06 2.87 -34.88
CA GLN A 347 10.64 3.03 -34.65
C GLN A 347 9.93 1.83 -35.24
N ARG A 348 9.01 1.26 -34.48
CA ARG A 348 8.13 0.19 -34.93
C ARG A 348 6.69 0.61 -34.68
N ARG A 349 5.82 0.53 -35.68
CA ARG A 349 4.40 0.93 -35.54
C ARG A 349 3.48 0.00 -36.33
N GLU A 350 2.26 -0.14 -35.84
CA GLU A 350 1.22 -0.96 -36.47
C GLU A 350 0.58 -0.23 -37.66
N TYR A 351 0.40 -0.96 -38.75
CA TYR A 351 -0.24 -0.50 -39.99
C TYR A 351 -1.50 -1.30 -40.28
N GLY A 352 -2.45 -0.68 -40.99
CA GLY A 352 -3.63 -1.38 -41.50
C GLY A 352 -3.24 -2.48 -42.47
N ALA A 353 -4.03 -3.56 -42.55
CA ALA A 353 -3.66 -4.77 -43.31
C ALA A 353 -3.38 -4.56 -44.81
N ARG A 354 -3.88 -3.47 -45.40
CA ARG A 354 -3.70 -3.11 -46.82
C ARG A 354 -2.78 -1.89 -47.00
N ASP A 355 -2.22 -1.37 -45.92
CA ASP A 355 -1.37 -0.20 -45.96
C ASP A 355 0.07 -0.62 -46.31
N LEU A 356 0.48 -0.25 -47.52
CA LEU A 356 1.80 -0.53 -48.07
C LEU A 356 2.78 0.65 -47.92
N ALA A 357 2.44 1.67 -47.13
CA ALA A 357 3.23 2.89 -47.01
C ALA A 357 4.63 2.65 -46.43
N GLU A 358 5.67 3.08 -47.14
CA GLU A 358 7.05 3.05 -46.63
C GLU A 358 7.39 4.34 -45.90
N VAL A 359 8.32 4.26 -44.95
CA VAL A 359 8.88 5.45 -44.30
C VAL A 359 9.93 6.07 -45.21
N VAL A 360 9.67 7.29 -45.64
CA VAL A 360 10.62 8.16 -46.35
C VAL A 360 10.96 9.35 -45.46
N TRP A 361 12.07 10.02 -45.76
CA TRP A 361 12.45 11.22 -45.03
C TRP A 361 12.58 12.41 -45.96
N ARG A 362 12.25 13.60 -45.44
CA ARG A 362 12.45 14.88 -46.13
C ARG A 362 12.95 15.94 -45.17
N GLN A 363 13.78 16.85 -45.66
CA GLN A 363 14.19 18.01 -44.89
C GLN A 363 13.25 19.19 -45.13
N GLU A 364 12.78 19.81 -44.05
CA GLU A 364 12.01 21.06 -44.03
C GLU A 364 12.64 22.00 -42.99
N GLY A 365 13.41 22.99 -43.45
CA GLY A 365 14.19 23.86 -42.56
C GLY A 365 15.26 23.10 -41.77
N ASN A 366 15.27 23.25 -40.44
CA ASN A 366 16.16 22.51 -39.53
C ASN A 366 15.61 21.13 -39.10
N THR A 367 14.44 20.76 -39.62
CA THR A 367 13.72 19.56 -39.21
C THR A 367 13.75 18.54 -40.34
N ILE A 368 14.06 17.29 -40.00
CA ILE A 368 13.92 16.16 -40.90
C ILE A 368 12.68 15.38 -40.48
N LEU A 369 11.70 15.30 -41.37
CA LEU A 369 10.45 14.59 -41.17
C LEU A 369 10.59 13.17 -41.69
N PHE A 370 10.20 12.18 -40.89
CA PHE A 370 10.07 10.78 -41.31
C PHE A 370 8.58 10.48 -41.43
N GLU A 371 8.14 10.26 -42.66
CA GLU A 371 6.73 10.26 -43.04
C GLU A 371 6.41 9.07 -43.94
N GLU A 372 5.13 8.73 -43.96
CA GLU A 372 4.59 7.75 -44.91
C GLU A 372 4.65 8.30 -46.34
N ASN A 373 5.18 7.52 -47.28
CA ASN A 373 5.32 7.93 -48.68
C ASN A 373 3.98 8.25 -49.37
N THR A 374 2.89 7.57 -49.01
CA THR A 374 1.55 7.73 -49.60
C THR A 374 0.72 8.81 -48.92
N SER A 375 0.42 8.65 -47.63
CA SER A 375 -0.46 9.55 -46.86
C SER A 375 0.21 10.87 -46.46
N ARG A 376 1.56 10.88 -46.45
CA ARG A 376 2.38 12.00 -45.97
C ARG A 376 2.18 12.31 -44.48
N ARG A 377 1.63 11.36 -43.71
CA ARG A 377 1.56 11.43 -42.25
C ARG A 377 2.97 11.32 -41.66
N VAL A 378 3.30 12.22 -40.73
CA VAL A 378 4.60 12.23 -40.06
C VAL A 378 4.56 11.28 -38.87
N LEU A 379 5.46 10.30 -38.87
CA LEU A 379 5.58 9.28 -37.84
C LEU A 379 6.51 9.70 -36.70
N PHE A 380 7.58 10.42 -37.05
CA PHE A 380 8.54 11.04 -36.14
C PHE A 380 9.39 12.08 -36.89
N ALA A 381 10.12 12.92 -36.17
CA ALA A 381 10.99 13.94 -36.75
C ALA A 381 12.29 14.11 -35.94
N ALA A 382 13.34 14.62 -36.59
CA ALA A 382 14.60 15.02 -35.95
C ALA A 382 14.87 16.50 -36.22
N GLN A 383 14.99 17.31 -35.18
CA GLN A 383 15.29 18.73 -35.23
C GLN A 383 16.72 19.00 -34.75
N GLY A 384 17.42 19.88 -35.45
CA GLY A 384 18.74 20.35 -35.05
C GLY A 384 19.68 20.56 -36.23
N SER A 385 20.97 20.69 -35.94
CA SER A 385 22.02 20.82 -36.95
C SER A 385 23.30 20.11 -36.52
N GLY A 386 24.25 19.92 -37.43
CA GLY A 386 25.53 19.29 -37.12
C GLY A 386 25.51 17.76 -37.08
N PHE A 387 24.49 17.14 -37.68
CA PHE A 387 24.41 15.70 -37.92
C PHE A 387 24.00 15.40 -39.36
N ALA A 388 24.32 14.19 -39.83
CA ALA A 388 23.89 13.66 -41.12
C ALA A 388 23.12 12.35 -40.96
N ILE A 389 22.09 12.15 -41.78
CA ILE A 389 21.41 10.85 -41.90
C ILE A 389 22.26 9.95 -42.78
N THR A 390 22.77 8.86 -42.22
CA THR A 390 23.56 7.88 -42.96
C THR A 390 22.69 6.76 -43.53
N SER A 391 21.61 6.40 -42.85
CA SER A 391 20.62 5.45 -43.36
C SER A 391 19.23 5.66 -42.75
N CYS A 392 18.21 5.32 -43.53
CA CYS A 392 16.83 5.15 -43.10
C CYS A 392 16.30 3.90 -43.81
N THR A 393 16.08 2.81 -43.07
CA THR A 393 15.72 1.53 -43.67
C THR A 393 14.41 1.04 -43.07
N THR A 394 13.40 0.92 -43.93
CA THR A 394 12.10 0.32 -43.59
C THR A 394 12.16 -1.18 -43.85
N ARG A 395 11.64 -1.97 -42.91
CA ARG A 395 11.51 -3.43 -43.04
C ARG A 395 10.11 -3.82 -42.60
N ASP A 396 9.47 -4.68 -43.38
CA ASP A 396 8.27 -5.39 -42.93
C ASP A 396 8.68 -6.38 -41.85
N ASP A 397 7.93 -6.39 -40.76
CA ASP A 397 8.08 -7.42 -39.73
C ASP A 397 7.48 -8.74 -40.23
N VAL A 398 8.06 -9.88 -39.85
CA VAL A 398 7.58 -11.20 -40.29
C VAL A 398 6.15 -11.38 -39.77
N PRO A 399 5.13 -11.58 -40.63
CA PRO A 399 3.74 -11.70 -40.19
C PRO A 399 3.60 -12.85 -39.19
N GLN A 400 3.06 -12.58 -38.00
CA GLN A 400 2.60 -13.68 -37.15
C GLN A 400 1.31 -14.23 -37.77
N PRO A 401 1.24 -15.54 -38.11
CA PRO A 401 0.22 -16.09 -39.01
C PRO A 401 -1.22 -16.14 -38.45
N ARG A 402 -1.54 -15.39 -37.39
CA ARG A 402 -2.86 -15.39 -36.72
C ARG A 402 -3.49 -14.02 -36.48
N GLU A 403 -2.81 -12.91 -36.78
CA GLU A 403 -3.39 -11.58 -36.67
C GLU A 403 -3.28 -10.85 -38.01
N ASN A 404 -4.39 -10.32 -38.54
CA ASN A 404 -4.42 -9.46 -39.75
C ASN A 404 -3.77 -8.09 -39.49
N LYS A 405 -2.58 -8.08 -38.87
CA LYS A 405 -1.86 -6.89 -38.43
C LYS A 405 -0.44 -6.94 -38.96
N HIS A 406 -0.01 -5.85 -39.57
CA HIS A 406 1.35 -5.71 -40.10
C HIS A 406 2.08 -4.63 -39.31
N TRP A 407 3.26 -4.96 -38.81
CA TRP A 407 4.16 -4.01 -38.16
C TRP A 407 5.26 -3.64 -39.13
N ARG A 408 5.62 -2.35 -39.18
CA ARG A 408 6.79 -1.87 -39.92
C ARG A 408 7.81 -1.35 -38.94
N ASP A 409 9.06 -1.70 -39.21
CA ASP A 409 10.22 -1.24 -38.46
C ASP A 409 11.03 -0.28 -39.34
N CYS A 410 11.40 0.87 -38.80
CA CYS A 410 12.20 1.89 -39.44
C CYS A 410 13.43 2.14 -38.58
N GLU A 411 14.60 1.75 -39.10
CA GLU A 411 15.89 2.03 -38.48
C GLU A 411 16.50 3.30 -39.07
N VAL A 412 16.92 4.22 -38.21
CA VAL A 412 17.57 5.48 -38.59
C VAL A 412 18.93 5.59 -37.92
N VAL A 413 19.94 5.97 -38.70
CA VAL A 413 21.31 6.20 -38.23
C VAL A 413 21.70 7.65 -38.47
N LEU A 414 21.98 8.36 -37.39
CA LEU A 414 22.54 9.71 -37.41
C LEU A 414 24.03 9.67 -37.05
N THR A 415 24.84 10.45 -37.75
CA THR A 415 26.27 10.62 -37.48
C THR A 415 26.61 12.05 -37.12
N PHE A 416 27.50 12.23 -36.15
CA PHE A 416 27.94 13.52 -35.63
C PHE A 416 29.46 13.60 -35.67
N GLY A 417 30.01 14.73 -36.13
CA GLY A 417 31.39 15.09 -35.85
C GLY A 417 31.49 15.61 -34.42
N LEU A 418 32.30 14.97 -33.56
CA LEU A 418 32.33 15.24 -32.12
C LEU A 418 33.77 15.41 -31.62
N ALA A 419 34.21 16.67 -31.57
CA ALA A 419 35.51 17.03 -31.01
C ALA A 419 35.61 16.67 -29.53
N ARG A 420 36.83 16.52 -29.02
CA ARG A 420 37.12 16.16 -27.64
C ARG A 420 36.39 17.07 -26.66
N GLY A 421 35.63 16.48 -25.73
CA GLY A 421 34.93 17.21 -24.67
C GLY A 421 33.77 18.10 -25.15
N VAL A 422 33.49 18.13 -26.46
CA VAL A 422 32.40 18.90 -27.04
C VAL A 422 31.11 18.07 -26.98
N SER A 423 30.01 18.77 -26.73
CA SER A 423 28.66 18.20 -26.79
C SER A 423 27.94 18.62 -28.07
N LYS A 424 27.11 17.72 -28.61
CA LYS A 424 26.16 17.98 -29.69
C LYS A 424 24.78 17.53 -29.27
N GLU A 425 23.75 18.18 -29.80
CA GLU A 425 22.35 17.91 -29.46
C GLU A 425 21.52 17.61 -30.72
N VAL A 426 20.54 16.74 -30.56
CA VAL A 426 19.43 16.54 -31.52
C VAL A 426 18.14 16.36 -30.74
N VAL A 427 17.03 16.92 -31.23
CA VAL A 427 15.71 16.73 -30.63
C VAL A 427 14.89 15.81 -31.52
N LEU A 428 14.45 14.68 -30.97
CA LEU A 428 13.57 13.75 -31.66
C LEU A 428 12.12 13.98 -31.21
N LEU A 429 11.22 14.16 -32.17
CA LEU A 429 9.79 14.33 -31.94
C LEU A 429 9.06 13.04 -32.31
N LEU A 430 8.34 12.44 -31.35
CA LEU A 430 7.55 11.23 -31.56
C LEU A 430 6.05 11.53 -31.29
N PRO A 431 5.28 11.84 -32.34
CA PRO A 431 3.85 12.09 -32.22
C PRO A 431 3.03 10.80 -32.01
N SER A 432 1.99 10.92 -31.20
CA SER A 432 0.91 9.94 -31.06
C SER A 432 -0.43 10.68 -30.95
N PRO A 433 -1.34 10.52 -31.93
CA PRO A 433 -1.23 9.72 -33.16
C PRO A 433 -0.22 10.32 -34.16
N PRO A 434 0.09 9.65 -35.30
CA PRO A 434 0.87 10.27 -36.38
C PRO A 434 0.29 11.63 -36.78
N VAL A 435 1.15 12.59 -37.14
CA VAL A 435 0.70 13.93 -37.54
C VAL A 435 0.21 13.91 -38.97
N GLU A 436 -1.06 14.24 -39.17
CA GLU A 436 -1.66 14.39 -40.50
C GLU A 436 -1.01 15.52 -41.30
N LEU A 437 -1.02 15.43 -42.64
CA LEU A 437 -0.41 16.42 -43.52
C LEU A 437 -0.88 17.86 -43.22
N ARG A 438 -2.17 18.03 -42.88
CA ARG A 438 -2.76 19.33 -42.54
C ARG A 438 -2.19 19.94 -41.26
N ASP A 439 -1.74 19.10 -40.32
CA ASP A 439 -1.28 19.50 -38.98
C ASP A 439 0.26 19.57 -38.90
N ARG A 440 0.96 19.25 -40.00
CA ARG A 440 2.43 19.30 -40.10
C ARG A 440 3.04 20.63 -39.66
N SER A 441 2.39 21.74 -40.01
CA SER A 441 2.88 23.06 -39.63
C SER A 441 2.88 23.28 -38.12
N ALA A 442 2.02 22.60 -37.36
CA ALA A 442 2.02 22.63 -35.90
C ALA A 442 3.26 21.88 -35.36
N LEU A 443 3.57 20.70 -35.89
CA LEU A 443 4.76 19.94 -35.51
C LEU A 443 6.05 20.72 -35.76
N LEU A 444 6.17 21.36 -36.92
CA LEU A 444 7.35 22.16 -37.30
C LEU A 444 7.55 23.43 -36.44
N LYS A 445 6.49 23.91 -35.77
CA LYS A 445 6.54 25.06 -34.88
C LYS A 445 6.92 24.69 -33.45
N LEU A 446 6.95 23.40 -33.10
CA LEU A 446 7.38 22.97 -31.77
C LEU A 446 8.86 23.31 -31.59
N ASP A 447 9.13 24.01 -30.50
CA ASP A 447 10.45 24.38 -30.04
C ASP A 447 10.69 23.71 -28.69
N TYR A 448 11.88 23.13 -28.52
CA TYR A 448 12.19 22.29 -27.37
C TYR A 448 12.11 23.06 -26.05
N ASP A 449 12.80 24.20 -25.96
CA ASP A 449 12.96 24.92 -24.70
C ASP A 449 11.61 25.51 -24.23
N SER A 450 10.84 26.09 -25.15
CA SER A 450 9.51 26.62 -24.83
C SER A 450 8.50 25.53 -24.46
N SER A 451 8.51 24.38 -25.15
CA SER A 451 7.67 23.22 -24.80
C SER A 451 8.06 22.61 -23.45
N ARG A 452 9.37 22.56 -23.13
CA ARG A 452 9.90 22.08 -21.85
C ARG A 452 9.44 22.99 -20.71
N GLU A 453 9.62 24.31 -20.87
CA GLU A 453 9.19 25.30 -19.87
C GLU A 453 7.69 25.25 -19.64
N THR A 454 6.91 25.14 -20.71
CA THR A 454 5.45 25.06 -20.63
C THR A 454 4.99 23.78 -19.93
N THR A 455 5.63 22.64 -20.21
CA THR A 455 5.39 21.38 -19.49
C THR A 455 5.71 21.51 -18.00
N ARG A 456 6.87 22.10 -17.67
CA ARG A 456 7.27 22.35 -16.27
C ARG A 456 6.26 23.24 -15.56
N LYS A 457 5.83 24.32 -16.21
CA LYS A 457 4.83 25.25 -15.69
C LYS A 457 3.49 24.56 -15.47
N PHE A 458 3.00 23.76 -16.42
CA PHE A 458 1.73 23.03 -16.32
C PHE A 458 1.68 22.15 -15.06
N TRP A 459 2.70 21.30 -14.86
CA TRP A 459 2.74 20.42 -13.69
C TRP A 459 2.97 21.16 -12.39
N THR A 460 3.79 22.20 -12.41
CA THR A 460 4.01 23.05 -11.23
C THR A 460 2.74 23.81 -10.84
N ASP A 461 1.96 24.28 -11.80
CA ASP A 461 0.69 24.96 -11.54
C ASP A 461 -0.36 23.99 -10.99
N TRP A 462 -0.40 22.76 -11.49
CA TRP A 462 -1.18 21.68 -10.87
C TRP A 462 -0.79 21.50 -9.42
N LEU A 463 0.50 21.33 -9.11
CA LEU A 463 0.98 21.19 -7.74
C LEU A 463 0.55 22.38 -6.88
N ARG A 464 0.76 23.62 -7.33
CA ARG A 464 0.47 24.86 -6.57
C ARG A 464 -1.00 25.03 -6.17
N ARG A 465 -1.94 24.48 -6.95
CA ARG A 465 -3.39 24.56 -6.67
C ARG A 465 -3.75 23.90 -5.34
N GLY A 466 -3.13 22.78 -5.01
CA GLY A 466 -3.41 22.01 -3.80
C GLY A 466 -2.49 22.35 -2.64
N ALA A 467 -2.62 21.54 -1.58
CA ALA A 467 -1.74 21.56 -0.43
C ALA A 467 -0.27 21.39 -0.83
N GLN A 468 0.63 22.11 -0.16
CA GLN A 468 2.08 21.94 -0.31
C GLN A 468 2.68 21.32 0.93
N PHE A 469 3.62 20.41 0.74
CA PHE A 469 4.45 19.84 1.80
C PHE A 469 5.91 19.97 1.41
N ARG A 470 6.73 20.46 2.34
CA ARG A 470 8.17 20.58 2.19
C ARG A 470 8.85 20.19 3.48
N VAL A 471 9.69 19.17 3.40
CA VAL A 471 10.51 18.68 4.51
C VAL A 471 11.98 18.71 4.10
N PRO A 472 12.93 18.68 5.04
CA PRO A 472 14.36 18.73 4.73
C PRO A 472 14.91 17.36 4.27
N GLU A 473 14.20 16.73 3.33
CA GLU A 473 14.56 15.47 2.69
C GLU A 473 14.06 15.48 1.24
N LYS A 474 14.99 15.63 0.29
CA LYS A 474 14.67 15.89 -1.12
C LYS A 474 13.76 14.81 -1.72
N VAL A 475 14.07 13.54 -1.49
CA VAL A 475 13.34 12.43 -2.09
C VAL A 475 11.88 12.35 -1.61
N VAL A 476 11.59 12.75 -0.36
CA VAL A 476 10.22 12.84 0.15
C VAL A 476 9.46 13.94 -0.57
N ASN A 477 10.09 15.09 -0.80
CA ASN A 477 9.49 16.19 -1.56
C ASN A 477 9.30 15.80 -3.04
N ASP A 478 10.26 15.11 -3.64
CA ASP A 478 10.18 14.65 -5.02
C ASP A 478 9.05 13.62 -5.18
N LEU A 479 8.86 12.69 -4.24
CA LEU A 479 7.76 11.72 -4.25
C LEU A 479 6.41 12.39 -4.04
N PHE A 480 6.32 13.35 -3.11
CA PHE A 480 5.11 14.16 -2.92
C PHE A 480 4.73 14.98 -4.18
N ARG A 481 5.72 15.36 -4.99
CA ARG A 481 5.48 16.01 -6.28
C ARG A 481 5.11 15.00 -7.35
N ALA A 482 5.69 13.80 -7.31
CA ALA A 482 5.48 12.75 -8.28
C ALA A 482 4.07 12.13 -8.20
N ASN A 483 3.59 11.85 -6.99
CA ASN A 483 2.33 11.17 -6.77
C ASN A 483 1.11 11.83 -7.45
N LEU A 484 1.09 13.16 -7.58
CA LEU A 484 -0.04 13.87 -8.17
C LEU A 484 -0.14 13.57 -9.65
N TRP A 485 0.97 13.63 -10.38
CA TRP A 485 0.94 13.39 -11.81
C TRP A 485 0.89 11.89 -12.12
N HIS A 486 1.32 11.01 -11.21
CA HIS A 486 1.01 9.58 -11.28
C HIS A 486 -0.49 9.30 -11.29
N ALA A 487 -1.26 10.04 -10.47
CA ALA A 487 -2.71 9.98 -10.45
C ALA A 487 -3.33 10.63 -11.69
N LEU A 488 -2.97 11.88 -12.01
CA LEU A 488 -3.58 12.64 -13.12
C LEU A 488 -3.32 12.05 -14.51
N ARG A 489 -2.23 11.29 -14.70
CA ARG A 489 -1.95 10.61 -15.97
C ARG A 489 -2.77 9.33 -16.16
N LEU A 490 -3.46 8.83 -15.14
CA LEU A 490 -4.16 7.55 -15.18
C LEU A 490 -5.51 7.62 -15.91
N PRO A 491 -6.40 8.60 -15.63
CA PRO A 491 -7.69 8.68 -16.29
C PRO A 491 -7.60 8.77 -17.81
N ARG A 492 -8.66 8.38 -18.49
CA ARG A 492 -8.87 8.59 -19.92
C ARG A 492 -10.19 9.30 -20.12
N ARG A 493 -10.11 10.59 -20.46
CA ARG A 493 -11.30 11.43 -20.65
C ARG A 493 -11.74 11.44 -22.11
N HIS A 494 -12.91 10.89 -22.37
CA HIS A 494 -13.53 10.83 -23.70
C HIS A 494 -14.57 11.94 -23.84
N GLY A 495 -14.41 12.82 -24.85
CA GLY A 495 -15.33 13.91 -25.14
C GLY A 495 -15.09 15.17 -24.30
N GLY A 496 -16.10 16.05 -24.25
CA GLY A 496 -16.16 17.22 -23.37
C GLY A 496 -15.84 18.59 -23.98
N SER A 497 -15.59 18.70 -25.28
CA SER A 497 -15.63 19.99 -25.98
C SER A 497 -17.04 20.23 -26.54
N LYS A 498 -17.69 21.35 -26.20
CA LYS A 498 -19.02 21.73 -26.75
C LYS A 498 -19.05 21.87 -28.29
N GLU A 499 -17.90 21.87 -28.97
CA GLU A 499 -17.78 22.03 -30.43
C GLU A 499 -17.14 20.82 -31.15
N GLY A 500 -16.82 19.74 -30.45
CA GLY A 500 -15.99 18.64 -30.98
C GLY A 500 -16.60 17.25 -30.94
N ALA A 501 -17.93 17.11 -30.91
CA ALA A 501 -18.61 15.83 -31.15
C ALA A 501 -18.49 15.39 -32.64
N GLY A 502 -17.27 15.39 -33.17
CA GLY A 502 -16.92 14.92 -34.49
C GLY A 502 -16.53 13.44 -34.45
N ARG A 503 -17.52 12.57 -34.67
CA ARG A 503 -17.39 11.20 -35.21
C ARG A 503 -16.17 10.38 -34.71
N VAL A 504 -16.30 9.75 -33.55
CA VAL A 504 -15.64 8.46 -33.34
C VAL A 504 -16.45 7.42 -34.12
N ALA A 505 -15.88 6.85 -35.17
CA ALA A 505 -16.54 5.80 -35.96
C ALA A 505 -16.68 4.52 -35.11
N GLY A 506 -17.93 4.07 -34.88
CA GLY A 506 -18.20 2.71 -34.39
C GLY A 506 -19.02 2.54 -33.10
N VAL A 507 -19.55 3.60 -32.48
CA VAL A 507 -20.42 3.48 -31.29
C VAL A 507 -21.82 4.00 -31.60
N SER A 508 -22.82 3.12 -31.54
CA SER A 508 -24.23 3.47 -31.79
C SER A 508 -24.76 4.48 -30.76
N PRO A 509 -25.53 5.51 -31.17
CA PRO A 509 -26.06 6.55 -30.26
C PRO A 509 -27.24 6.12 -29.37
N ALA A 510 -27.68 4.87 -29.40
CA ALA A 510 -29.05 4.50 -29.04
C ALA A 510 -29.35 4.33 -27.54
N VAL A 511 -28.43 4.66 -26.63
CA VAL A 511 -28.68 4.58 -25.17
C VAL A 511 -28.00 5.75 -24.45
N ARG A 512 -28.51 6.98 -24.60
CA ARG A 512 -28.17 8.08 -23.68
C ARG A 512 -29.45 8.76 -23.23
N GLY A 513 -29.72 8.71 -21.93
CA GLY A 513 -30.70 9.58 -21.29
C GLY A 513 -30.32 11.04 -21.49
N GLN A 514 -31.32 11.91 -21.61
CA GLN A 514 -31.19 13.31 -22.04
C GLN A 514 -30.37 14.22 -21.11
N ASP A 515 -29.90 13.74 -19.95
CA ASP A 515 -29.21 14.54 -18.92
C ASP A 515 -27.77 14.08 -18.60
N ALA A 516 -27.18 13.15 -19.37
CA ALA A 516 -25.81 12.71 -19.12
C ALA A 516 -24.79 13.73 -19.67
N PRO A 517 -23.75 14.14 -18.91
CA PRO A 517 -22.65 14.94 -19.47
C PRO A 517 -22.01 14.19 -20.64
N ASP A 518 -21.61 14.90 -21.70
CA ASP A 518 -20.94 14.35 -22.89
C ASP A 518 -19.56 13.72 -22.62
N THR A 519 -19.16 13.61 -21.36
CA THR A 519 -17.83 13.16 -20.93
C THR A 519 -17.91 11.80 -20.25
N ARG A 520 -17.16 10.82 -20.77
CA ARG A 520 -16.91 9.52 -20.14
C ARG A 520 -15.46 9.47 -19.65
N ILE A 521 -15.22 8.87 -18.48
CA ILE A 521 -13.87 8.68 -17.93
C ILE A 521 -13.64 7.19 -17.70
N ASP A 522 -12.55 6.65 -18.25
CA ASP A 522 -12.03 5.35 -17.85
C ASP A 522 -10.91 5.53 -16.80
N LEU A 523 -10.95 4.72 -15.75
CA LEU A 523 -10.09 4.75 -14.57
C LEU A 523 -9.44 3.36 -14.42
N PRO A 524 -8.43 3.04 -15.25
CA PRO A 524 -7.72 1.76 -15.17
C PRO A 524 -6.91 1.69 -13.87
N TYR A 525 -6.46 0.49 -13.47
CA TYR A 525 -5.54 0.38 -12.33
C TYR A 525 -4.13 0.88 -12.65
N SER A 526 -3.63 0.59 -13.86
CA SER A 526 -2.35 1.10 -14.38
C SER A 526 -2.45 1.27 -15.90
N ASN A 527 -1.66 2.18 -16.46
CA ASN A 527 -1.54 2.36 -17.91
C ASN A 527 -0.85 1.18 -18.63
N PHE A 528 -0.12 0.33 -17.89
CA PHE A 528 0.65 -0.81 -18.42
C PHE A 528 0.29 -2.14 -17.76
N ALA A 529 -0.90 -2.23 -17.14
CA ALA A 529 -1.42 -3.46 -16.59
C ALA A 529 -2.94 -3.50 -16.68
N TYR A 530 -3.49 -4.70 -16.87
CA TYR A 530 -4.93 -4.99 -16.85
C TYR A 530 -5.78 -4.22 -17.90
N ASP A 531 -7.11 -4.27 -17.78
CA ASP A 531 -8.04 -3.59 -18.71
C ASP A 531 -7.97 -2.06 -18.54
N GLN A 532 -8.14 -1.36 -19.65
CA GLN A 532 -7.95 0.07 -19.80
C GLN A 532 -9.26 0.85 -19.91
N ARG A 533 -10.40 0.18 -19.71
CA ARG A 533 -11.77 0.68 -19.89
C ARG A 533 -12.57 0.60 -18.60
N GLY A 534 -13.50 1.54 -18.39
CA GLY A 534 -14.35 1.62 -17.21
C GLY A 534 -13.56 1.91 -15.94
N ALA A 535 -14.12 1.59 -14.78
CA ALA A 535 -13.46 1.66 -13.48
C ALA A 535 -13.40 0.26 -12.82
N PRO A 536 -12.55 -0.65 -13.30
CA PRO A 536 -12.53 -2.06 -12.88
C PRO A 536 -12.21 -2.32 -11.40
N TRP A 537 -11.48 -1.41 -10.73
CA TRP A 537 -11.14 -1.51 -9.30
C TRP A 537 -11.58 -0.25 -8.52
N PRO A 538 -12.89 -0.09 -8.23
CA PRO A 538 -13.41 1.13 -7.61
C PRO A 538 -12.78 1.49 -6.26
N VAL A 539 -12.48 0.51 -5.41
CA VAL A 539 -11.82 0.77 -4.11
C VAL A 539 -10.43 1.38 -4.28
N ASN A 540 -9.65 0.91 -5.26
CA ASN A 540 -8.31 1.43 -5.53
C ASN A 540 -8.36 2.89 -5.96
N GLN A 541 -9.28 3.22 -6.87
CA GLN A 541 -9.45 4.59 -7.32
C GLN A 541 -10.05 5.48 -6.22
N ALA A 542 -11.21 5.11 -5.66
CA ALA A 542 -11.91 5.93 -4.69
C ALA A 542 -11.07 6.19 -3.44
N VAL A 543 -10.56 5.14 -2.80
CA VAL A 543 -9.88 5.30 -1.52
C VAL A 543 -8.47 5.83 -1.73
N TYR A 544 -7.68 5.16 -2.57
CA TYR A 544 -6.24 5.41 -2.64
C TYR A 544 -5.88 6.52 -3.63
N VAL A 545 -6.82 7.03 -4.43
CA VAL A 545 -6.57 8.18 -5.32
C VAL A 545 -7.49 9.34 -4.96
N ASP A 546 -8.81 9.17 -5.08
CA ASP A 546 -9.78 10.25 -4.91
C ASP A 546 -9.81 10.84 -3.51
N TYR A 547 -9.65 10.01 -2.48
CA TYR A 547 -9.49 10.48 -1.12
C TYR A 547 -8.02 10.73 -0.76
N MET A 548 -7.18 9.69 -0.85
CA MET A 548 -5.84 9.76 -0.30
C MET A 548 -4.90 10.70 -1.06
N ILE A 549 -5.11 10.98 -2.35
CA ILE A 549 -4.30 11.94 -3.11
C ILE A 549 -5.07 13.23 -3.33
N TYR A 550 -6.25 13.17 -3.92
CA TYR A 550 -7.01 14.37 -4.29
C TYR A 550 -7.64 15.05 -3.08
N GLY A 551 -8.43 14.33 -2.28
CA GLY A 551 -9.10 14.89 -1.09
C GLY A 551 -8.12 15.43 -0.04
N LEU A 552 -7.05 14.69 0.29
CA LEU A 552 -6.02 15.15 1.22
C LEU A 552 -5.18 16.33 0.72
N ARG A 553 -5.33 16.74 -0.54
CA ARG A 553 -4.63 17.89 -1.14
C ARG A 553 -5.55 19.01 -1.62
N GLY A 554 -6.87 18.84 -1.54
CA GLY A 554 -7.85 19.83 -1.95
C GLY A 554 -8.15 19.86 -3.46
N TYR A 555 -8.06 18.71 -4.14
CA TYR A 555 -8.54 18.55 -5.53
C TYR A 555 -9.94 17.90 -5.53
N ASP A 556 -10.84 18.46 -4.72
CA ASP A 556 -12.18 17.90 -4.49
C ASP A 556 -13.04 17.85 -5.76
N ASP A 557 -12.79 18.77 -6.69
CA ASP A 557 -13.42 18.83 -8.01
C ASP A 557 -13.06 17.61 -8.87
N VAL A 558 -11.76 17.24 -8.91
CA VAL A 558 -11.27 16.07 -9.64
C VAL A 558 -11.82 14.79 -9.01
N ALA A 559 -11.72 14.66 -7.69
CA ALA A 559 -12.23 13.51 -6.96
C ALA A 559 -13.73 13.30 -7.18
N ALA A 560 -14.52 14.38 -7.15
CA ALA A 560 -15.96 14.29 -7.38
C ALA A 560 -16.31 13.88 -8.82
N GLU A 561 -15.57 14.36 -9.82
CA GLU A 561 -15.76 13.96 -11.21
C GLU A 561 -15.53 12.45 -11.38
N GLU A 562 -14.47 11.91 -10.78
CA GLU A 562 -14.10 10.50 -10.86
C GLU A 562 -15.06 9.60 -10.06
N LEU A 563 -15.48 10.01 -8.86
CA LEU A 563 -16.50 9.31 -8.07
C LEU A 563 -17.84 9.24 -8.80
N LEU A 564 -18.27 10.33 -9.45
CA LEU A 564 -19.48 10.33 -10.28
C LEU A 564 -19.34 9.41 -11.50
N ALA A 565 -18.17 9.38 -12.13
CA ALA A 565 -17.89 8.47 -13.23
C ALA A 565 -18.00 6.99 -12.79
N MET A 566 -17.46 6.65 -11.62
CA MET A 566 -17.59 5.32 -11.03
C MET A 566 -19.04 4.98 -10.67
N TYR A 567 -19.79 5.86 -9.99
CA TYR A 567 -21.20 5.58 -9.71
C TYR A 567 -22.00 5.34 -11.00
N ARG A 568 -21.80 6.15 -12.04
CA ARG A 568 -22.48 5.97 -13.33
C ARG A 568 -22.09 4.68 -14.04
N GLY A 569 -20.81 4.29 -13.97
CA GLY A 569 -20.28 3.12 -14.70
C GLY A 569 -20.49 1.79 -13.98
N ASN A 570 -20.54 1.82 -12.64
CA ASN A 570 -20.41 0.63 -11.80
C ASN A 570 -21.58 0.41 -10.85
N GLN A 571 -22.39 1.42 -10.52
CA GLN A 571 -23.52 1.21 -9.61
C GLN A 571 -24.69 0.53 -10.32
N GLU A 572 -25.19 -0.53 -9.71
CA GLU A 572 -26.37 -1.27 -10.13
C GLU A 572 -27.65 -0.66 -9.52
N PRO A 573 -28.84 -0.92 -10.09
CA PRO A 573 -30.09 -0.30 -9.60
C PRO A 573 -30.43 -0.56 -8.13
N ASN A 574 -29.87 -1.61 -7.52
CA ASN A 574 -30.05 -1.93 -6.11
C ASN A 574 -29.06 -1.19 -5.18
N GLY A 575 -28.18 -0.33 -5.72
CA GLY A 575 -27.17 0.41 -4.98
C GLY A 575 -25.80 -0.26 -4.88
N HIS A 576 -25.68 -1.53 -5.26
CA HIS A 576 -24.41 -2.27 -5.29
C HIS A 576 -23.43 -1.68 -6.31
N VAL A 577 -22.16 -1.52 -5.95
CA VAL A 577 -21.10 -1.05 -6.86
C VAL A 577 -20.27 -2.24 -7.31
N LYS A 578 -20.38 -2.61 -8.60
CA LYS A 578 -19.66 -3.74 -9.19
C LYS A 578 -18.25 -3.35 -9.66
N GLY A 579 -17.45 -4.33 -10.06
CA GLY A 579 -16.16 -4.13 -10.70
C GLY A 579 -15.64 -5.43 -11.31
N TYR A 580 -14.35 -5.51 -11.63
CA TYR A 580 -13.78 -6.69 -12.29
C TYR A 580 -14.01 -7.99 -11.51
N ALA A 581 -13.69 -7.98 -10.21
CA ALA A 581 -13.78 -9.14 -9.32
C ALA A 581 -14.88 -9.02 -8.25
N ASN A 582 -15.75 -7.99 -8.33
CA ASN A 582 -16.88 -7.77 -7.42
C ASN A 582 -16.52 -7.95 -5.93
N TRP A 583 -15.42 -7.32 -5.48
CA TRP A 583 -15.02 -7.39 -4.09
C TRP A 583 -16.11 -6.76 -3.22
N GLY A 584 -16.46 -7.38 -2.10
CA GLY A 584 -17.49 -6.84 -1.21
C GLY A 584 -17.17 -5.46 -0.62
N VAL A 585 -15.90 -5.05 -0.70
CA VAL A 585 -15.43 -3.74 -0.26
C VAL A 585 -15.84 -2.59 -1.20
N TYR A 586 -16.21 -2.85 -2.46
CA TYR A 586 -16.41 -1.78 -3.45
C TYR A 586 -17.52 -0.80 -3.06
N THR A 587 -18.71 -1.28 -2.71
CA THR A 587 -19.82 -0.42 -2.28
C THR A 587 -19.49 0.41 -1.02
N PRO A 588 -19.06 -0.18 0.11
CA PRO A 588 -18.76 0.60 1.31
C PRO A 588 -17.56 1.55 1.13
N ALA A 589 -16.57 1.20 0.30
CA ALA A 589 -15.44 2.08 0.02
C ALA A 589 -15.85 3.38 -0.70
N MET A 590 -16.84 3.31 -1.60
CA MET A 590 -17.39 4.51 -2.25
C MET A 590 -18.05 5.45 -1.24
N ILE A 591 -18.87 4.91 -0.34
CA ILE A 591 -19.53 5.68 0.74
C ILE A 591 -18.48 6.34 1.65
N TYR A 592 -17.51 5.55 2.12
CA TYR A 592 -16.41 6.03 2.94
C TYR A 592 -15.68 7.20 2.29
N THR A 593 -15.35 7.08 0.99
CA THR A 593 -14.60 8.10 0.25
C THR A 593 -15.39 9.40 0.11
N VAL A 594 -16.68 9.32 -0.28
CA VAL A 594 -17.55 10.51 -0.38
C VAL A 594 -17.63 11.25 0.96
N ALA A 595 -17.79 10.51 2.06
CA ALA A 595 -17.83 11.09 3.40
C ALA A 595 -16.50 11.74 3.82
N ARG A 596 -15.37 11.06 3.59
CA ARG A 596 -14.03 11.61 3.88
C ARG A 596 -13.78 12.92 3.12
N ASN A 597 -14.07 12.94 1.82
CA ASN A 597 -13.84 14.11 0.99
C ASN A 597 -14.72 15.28 1.45
N TYR A 598 -15.99 15.05 1.78
CA TYR A 598 -16.85 16.10 2.31
C TYR A 598 -16.40 16.64 3.67
N LEU A 599 -15.93 15.77 4.57
CA LEU A 599 -15.40 16.20 5.87
C LEU A 599 -14.16 17.08 5.71
N LEU A 600 -13.30 16.80 4.73
CA LEU A 600 -12.11 17.60 4.42
C LEU A 600 -12.45 18.90 3.69
N SER A 601 -13.26 18.85 2.64
CA SER A 601 -13.56 19.99 1.77
C SER A 601 -14.59 20.95 2.38
N GLY A 602 -15.57 20.40 3.11
CA GLY A 602 -16.75 21.13 3.54
C GLY A 602 -17.65 21.60 2.39
N ASP A 603 -17.40 21.14 1.15
CA ASP A 603 -18.16 21.54 -0.04
C ASP A 603 -19.51 20.83 -0.07
N ARG A 604 -20.55 21.58 0.33
CA ARG A 604 -21.91 21.10 0.37
C ARG A 604 -22.48 20.81 -1.01
N GLU A 605 -22.16 21.64 -2.00
CA GLU A 605 -22.71 21.50 -3.35
C GLU A 605 -22.22 20.20 -3.99
N THR A 606 -20.93 19.93 -3.88
CA THR A 606 -20.33 18.69 -4.39
C THR A 606 -20.85 17.46 -3.64
N PHE A 607 -21.00 17.55 -2.32
CA PHE A 607 -21.58 16.46 -1.53
C PHE A 607 -23.02 16.16 -1.93
N ASP A 608 -23.87 17.19 -2.13
CA ASP A 608 -25.26 17.01 -2.55
C ASP A 608 -25.37 16.36 -3.94
N LYS A 609 -24.41 16.60 -4.86
CA LYS A 609 -24.35 15.92 -6.16
C LYS A 609 -24.03 14.42 -6.05
N LEU A 610 -23.18 14.05 -5.11
CA LEU A 610 -22.78 12.66 -4.84
C LEU A 610 -23.78 11.92 -3.94
N LEU A 611 -24.66 12.66 -3.24
CA LEU A 611 -25.52 12.10 -2.21
C LEU A 611 -26.54 11.06 -2.73
N PRO A 612 -27.26 11.27 -3.86
CA PRO A 612 -28.25 10.29 -4.32
C PRO A 612 -27.69 8.88 -4.56
N PRO A 613 -26.61 8.68 -5.35
CA PRO A 613 -26.02 7.35 -5.50
C PRO A 613 -25.39 6.83 -4.20
N THR A 614 -24.86 7.71 -3.35
CA THR A 614 -24.33 7.32 -2.03
C THR A 614 -25.41 6.79 -1.09
N LEU A 615 -26.62 7.35 -1.12
CA LEU A 615 -27.76 6.86 -0.34
C LEU A 615 -28.22 5.48 -0.81
N GLN A 616 -28.23 5.22 -2.12
CA GLN A 616 -28.53 3.89 -2.65
C GLN A 616 -27.48 2.86 -2.21
N ALA A 617 -26.21 3.23 -2.23
CA ALA A 617 -25.14 2.39 -1.71
C ALA A 617 -25.29 2.12 -0.19
N LEU A 618 -25.67 3.14 0.59
CA LEU A 618 -25.96 2.99 2.02
C LEU A 618 -27.11 2.01 2.26
N ASP A 619 -28.21 2.15 1.51
CA ASP A 619 -29.39 1.29 1.64
C ASP A 619 -29.05 -0.18 1.29
N TRP A 620 -28.19 -0.38 0.28
CA TRP A 620 -27.64 -1.69 -0.04
C TRP A 620 -26.81 -2.26 1.11
N CYS A 621 -25.83 -1.51 1.64
CA CYS A 621 -25.00 -1.94 2.76
C CYS A 621 -25.83 -2.31 4.00
N LEU A 622 -26.81 -1.49 4.37
CA LEU A 622 -27.73 -1.78 5.48
C LEU A 622 -28.60 -3.02 5.18
N GLY A 623 -28.96 -3.21 3.91
CA GLY A 623 -29.65 -4.41 3.41
C GLY A 623 -28.83 -5.68 3.63
N GLU A 624 -27.54 -5.67 3.27
CA GLU A 624 -26.63 -6.81 3.46
C GLU A 624 -26.46 -7.15 4.94
N VAL A 625 -26.34 -6.14 5.81
CA VAL A 625 -26.28 -6.37 7.27
C VAL A 625 -27.57 -7.03 7.78
N ARG A 626 -28.74 -6.57 7.33
CA ARG A 626 -30.02 -7.19 7.70
C ARG A 626 -30.14 -8.63 7.20
N GLN A 627 -29.76 -8.90 5.96
CA GLN A 627 -29.75 -10.25 5.40
C GLN A 627 -28.80 -11.18 6.17
N ALA A 628 -27.61 -10.70 6.51
CA ALA A 628 -26.65 -11.44 7.32
C ALA A 628 -27.20 -11.79 8.71
N ARG A 629 -27.95 -10.87 9.35
CA ARG A 629 -28.63 -11.14 10.62
C ARG A 629 -29.69 -12.24 10.49
N VAL A 630 -30.52 -12.18 9.44
CA VAL A 630 -31.54 -13.21 9.18
C VAL A 630 -30.89 -14.57 8.92
N ALA A 631 -29.88 -14.63 8.06
CA ALA A 631 -29.17 -15.87 7.74
C ALA A 631 -28.51 -16.50 8.99
N ALA A 632 -27.94 -15.66 9.85
CA ALA A 632 -27.38 -16.07 11.13
C ALA A 632 -28.44 -16.69 12.07
N THR A 633 -29.65 -16.12 12.17
CA THR A 633 -30.73 -16.71 12.99
C THR A 633 -31.23 -18.07 12.49
N LEU A 634 -31.02 -18.40 11.21
CA LEU A 634 -31.38 -19.69 10.62
C LEU A 634 -30.27 -20.75 10.79
N THR A 635 -29.10 -20.36 11.27
CA THR A 635 -27.90 -21.21 11.40
C THR A 635 -27.38 -21.19 12.84
N THR A 636 -28.16 -21.70 13.80
CA THR A 636 -27.69 -21.85 15.18
C THR A 636 -26.89 -23.13 15.40
N SER A 637 -25.67 -23.00 15.92
CA SER A 637 -25.15 -23.84 17.03
C SER A 637 -23.76 -23.36 17.49
N SER A 638 -23.74 -22.31 18.31
CA SER A 638 -22.70 -22.11 19.34
C SER A 638 -23.28 -22.50 20.70
N ALA A 639 -22.42 -22.81 21.68
CA ALA A 639 -22.82 -23.27 23.02
C ALA A 639 -23.70 -22.26 23.80
N ASP A 640 -23.73 -20.99 23.38
CA ASP A 640 -24.51 -19.88 23.94
C ASP A 640 -25.68 -19.42 23.06
N GLY A 641 -25.94 -20.10 21.93
CA GLY A 641 -27.05 -19.78 21.02
C GLY A 641 -26.87 -18.53 20.12
N THR A 642 -25.74 -17.81 20.19
CA THR A 642 -25.48 -16.63 19.34
C THR A 642 -24.64 -16.98 18.11
N PRO A 643 -25.13 -16.79 16.87
CA PRO A 643 -24.37 -17.11 15.66
C PRO A 643 -23.02 -16.38 15.61
N ALA A 644 -21.94 -17.11 15.34
CA ALA A 644 -20.56 -16.61 15.41
C ALA A 644 -20.25 -15.38 14.52
N THR A 645 -21.08 -15.12 13.50
CA THR A 645 -20.93 -14.01 12.55
C THR A 645 -22.19 -13.16 12.43
N LEU A 646 -22.99 -13.06 13.51
CA LEU A 646 -24.27 -12.34 13.50
C LEU A 646 -24.13 -10.91 12.95
N GLY A 647 -24.73 -10.67 11.78
CA GLY A 647 -24.76 -9.36 11.13
C GLY A 647 -23.49 -8.95 10.39
N LEU A 648 -22.50 -9.84 10.22
CA LEU A 648 -21.34 -9.61 9.37
C LEU A 648 -21.60 -10.08 7.94
N VAL A 649 -21.07 -9.34 6.96
CA VAL A 649 -21.36 -9.55 5.54
C VAL A 649 -20.44 -10.60 4.94
N ARG A 650 -21.04 -11.57 4.24
CA ARG A 650 -20.31 -12.56 3.44
C ARG A 650 -20.16 -12.04 2.01
N SER A 651 -18.94 -12.02 1.47
CA SER A 651 -18.67 -11.51 0.13
C SER A 651 -17.40 -12.14 -0.48
N PRO A 652 -17.15 -11.98 -1.80
CA PRO A 652 -15.82 -12.14 -2.36
C PRO A 652 -14.82 -11.18 -1.69
N LEU A 653 -13.57 -11.61 -1.51
CA LEU A 653 -12.49 -10.79 -0.93
C LEU A 653 -11.71 -10.04 -2.00
N ASN A 654 -11.06 -10.83 -2.87
CA ASN A 654 -10.21 -10.37 -3.94
C ASN A 654 -10.36 -11.29 -5.17
N ASP A 655 -9.68 -10.99 -6.26
CA ASP A 655 -9.76 -11.74 -7.52
C ASP A 655 -9.19 -13.16 -7.46
N LEU A 656 -8.42 -13.49 -6.41
CA LEU A 656 -7.76 -14.79 -6.23
C LEU A 656 -8.25 -15.53 -4.98
N THR A 657 -9.24 -14.98 -4.28
CA THR A 657 -9.77 -15.52 -3.01
C THR A 657 -11.28 -15.49 -3.01
N GLY A 658 -11.89 -16.63 -2.71
CA GLY A 658 -13.34 -16.82 -2.77
C GLY A 658 -14.14 -16.07 -1.69
N GLU A 659 -15.37 -16.52 -1.47
CA GLU A 659 -16.29 -15.88 -0.53
C GLU A 659 -16.06 -16.25 0.94
N GLY A 660 -16.33 -15.30 1.82
CA GLY A 660 -16.14 -15.43 3.27
C GLY A 660 -16.58 -14.18 4.02
N VAL A 661 -16.50 -14.24 5.36
CA VAL A 661 -16.71 -13.11 6.26
C VAL A 661 -15.34 -12.49 6.54
N TRP A 662 -14.86 -11.72 5.55
CA TRP A 662 -13.50 -11.21 5.52
C TRP A 662 -13.34 -9.92 6.31
N ALA A 663 -12.23 -9.80 7.03
CA ALA A 663 -11.89 -8.64 7.84
C ALA A 663 -11.87 -7.34 7.03
N PHE A 664 -11.33 -7.38 5.81
CA PHE A 664 -11.27 -6.23 4.90
C PHE A 664 -12.64 -5.66 4.56
N THR A 665 -13.60 -6.51 4.17
CA THR A 665 -14.99 -6.09 3.91
C THR A 665 -15.63 -5.51 5.17
N GLN A 666 -15.47 -6.17 6.32
CA GLN A 666 -16.09 -5.69 7.56
C GLN A 666 -15.52 -4.33 7.99
N ALA A 667 -14.21 -4.11 7.84
CA ALA A 667 -13.57 -2.86 8.19
C ALA A 667 -14.16 -1.67 7.41
N TYR A 668 -14.37 -1.83 6.10
CA TYR A 668 -14.97 -0.77 5.27
C TYR A 668 -16.46 -0.60 5.49
N MET A 669 -17.22 -1.68 5.77
CA MET A 669 -18.63 -1.56 6.14
C MET A 669 -18.80 -0.69 7.40
N TYR A 670 -17.99 -0.95 8.44
CA TYR A 670 -17.95 -0.09 9.62
C TYR A 670 -17.57 1.36 9.27
N ALA A 671 -16.49 1.54 8.51
CA ALA A 671 -15.97 2.87 8.18
C ALA A 671 -16.96 3.69 7.34
N ALA A 672 -17.71 3.05 6.43
CA ALA A 672 -18.75 3.67 5.65
C ALA A 672 -19.84 4.27 6.55
N PHE A 673 -20.34 3.49 7.53
CA PHE A 673 -21.34 3.95 8.47
C PHE A 673 -20.81 5.06 9.38
N ASP A 674 -19.63 4.90 9.99
CA ASP A 674 -19.07 5.91 10.90
C ASP A 674 -18.79 7.24 10.17
N MET A 675 -18.08 7.20 9.04
CA MET A 675 -17.72 8.41 8.31
C MET A 675 -18.95 9.10 7.71
N LEU A 676 -19.88 8.35 7.13
CA LEU A 676 -21.10 8.95 6.58
C LEU A 676 -21.98 9.54 7.69
N GLY A 677 -22.06 8.91 8.86
CA GLY A 677 -22.72 9.47 10.04
C GLY A 677 -22.14 10.83 10.43
N ARG A 678 -20.81 10.93 10.51
CA ARG A 678 -20.11 12.21 10.79
C ARG A 678 -20.37 13.26 9.70
N ALA A 679 -20.31 12.87 8.44
CA ALA A 679 -20.64 13.73 7.30
C ALA A 679 -22.10 14.23 7.39
N PHE A 680 -23.05 13.36 7.75
CA PHE A 680 -24.45 13.71 7.91
C PHE A 680 -24.71 14.65 9.09
N VAL A 681 -24.02 14.49 10.22
CA VAL A 681 -24.05 15.49 11.31
C VAL A 681 -23.59 16.85 10.77
N GLN A 682 -22.47 16.86 10.05
CA GLN A 682 -21.92 18.08 9.45
C GLN A 682 -22.88 18.72 8.43
N ALA A 683 -23.64 17.92 7.67
CA ALA A 683 -24.60 18.39 6.67
C ALA A 683 -26.01 18.66 7.23
N GLY A 684 -26.31 18.30 8.48
CA GLY A 684 -27.66 18.36 9.05
C GLY A 684 -28.63 17.35 8.42
N HIS A 685 -28.15 16.19 7.98
CA HIS A 685 -28.96 15.16 7.34
C HIS A 685 -29.61 14.21 8.38
N PRO A 686 -30.91 13.88 8.27
CA PRO A 686 -31.65 13.19 9.33
C PRO A 686 -31.21 11.73 9.55
N ARG A 687 -30.54 11.10 8.57
CA ARG A 687 -30.04 9.71 8.67
C ARG A 687 -28.72 9.56 9.44
N ALA A 688 -28.19 10.62 10.05
CA ALA A 688 -26.95 10.55 10.82
C ALA A 688 -27.01 9.50 11.94
N GLN A 689 -28.12 9.50 12.69
CA GLN A 689 -28.31 8.58 13.83
C GLN A 689 -28.38 7.12 13.40
N GLU A 690 -29.08 6.81 12.30
CA GLU A 690 -29.14 5.46 11.72
C GLU A 690 -27.74 4.94 11.37
N CYS A 691 -26.88 5.80 10.81
CA CYS A 691 -25.51 5.44 10.47
C CYS A 691 -24.68 5.12 11.73
N PHE A 692 -24.79 5.92 12.80
CA PHE A 692 -24.06 5.66 14.05
C PHE A 692 -24.54 4.39 14.75
N GLU A 693 -25.85 4.14 14.80
CA GLU A 693 -26.42 2.92 15.35
C GLU A 693 -25.93 1.68 14.58
N ALA A 694 -25.89 1.77 13.24
CA ALA A 694 -25.31 0.72 12.40
C ALA A 694 -23.82 0.53 12.68
N ALA A 695 -23.03 1.61 12.77
CA ALA A 695 -21.60 1.56 13.04
C ALA A 695 -21.28 0.90 14.41
N VAL A 696 -21.96 1.32 15.48
CA VAL A 696 -21.78 0.75 16.83
C VAL A 696 -22.14 -0.73 16.83
N SER A 697 -23.33 -1.08 16.36
CA SER A 697 -23.78 -2.48 16.36
C SER A 697 -22.91 -3.38 15.48
N PHE A 698 -22.43 -2.88 14.35
CA PHE A 698 -21.56 -3.63 13.44
C PHE A 698 -20.16 -3.82 14.03
N ARG A 699 -19.61 -2.81 14.71
CA ARG A 699 -18.35 -2.92 15.45
C ARG A 699 -18.40 -3.98 16.54
N GLU A 700 -19.47 -4.02 17.33
CA GLU A 700 -19.63 -5.06 18.35
C GLU A 700 -19.70 -6.47 17.74
N SER A 701 -20.32 -6.61 16.56
CA SER A 701 -20.31 -7.88 15.82
C SER A 701 -18.92 -8.27 15.34
N ILE A 702 -18.10 -7.31 14.89
CA ILE A 702 -16.69 -7.54 14.53
C ILE A 702 -15.90 -8.01 15.75
N GLU A 703 -15.97 -7.27 16.86
CA GLU A 703 -15.24 -7.57 18.10
C GLU A 703 -15.56 -8.98 18.60
N ARG A 704 -16.85 -9.36 18.67
CA ARG A 704 -17.27 -10.71 19.06
C ARG A 704 -16.77 -11.79 18.10
N ALA A 705 -16.95 -11.60 16.80
CA ALA A 705 -16.66 -12.64 15.80
C ALA A 705 -15.15 -12.89 15.68
N PHE A 706 -14.34 -11.83 15.57
CA PHE A 706 -12.89 -11.96 15.47
C PHE A 706 -12.25 -12.36 16.82
N GLY A 707 -12.83 -11.97 17.96
CA GLY A 707 -12.45 -12.50 19.28
C GLY A 707 -12.66 -14.02 19.37
N ARG A 708 -13.84 -14.52 18.97
CA ARG A 708 -14.11 -15.97 18.88
C ARG A 708 -13.16 -16.68 17.91
N ALA A 709 -12.92 -16.07 16.75
CA ALA A 709 -12.03 -16.64 15.75
C ALA A 709 -10.58 -16.71 16.24
N MET A 710 -10.11 -15.71 16.99
CA MET A 710 -8.82 -15.70 17.66
C MET A 710 -8.73 -16.78 18.74
N MET A 711 -9.73 -16.88 19.63
CA MET A 711 -9.76 -17.92 20.67
C MET A 711 -9.70 -19.34 20.06
N ARG A 712 -10.37 -19.55 18.93
CA ARG A 712 -10.37 -20.85 18.22
C ARG A 712 -9.11 -21.08 17.37
N SER A 713 -8.28 -20.07 17.20
CA SER A 713 -7.05 -20.14 16.42
C SER A 713 -5.90 -20.67 17.27
N PRO A 714 -5.09 -21.58 16.73
CA PRO A 714 -3.87 -22.01 17.39
C PRO A 714 -2.91 -20.83 17.66
N LEU A 715 -2.20 -20.87 18.79
CA LEU A 715 -1.13 -19.92 19.10
C LEU A 715 -0.05 -19.92 18.03
N VAL A 716 0.55 -18.76 17.77
CA VAL A 716 1.74 -18.63 16.91
C VAL A 716 2.94 -18.10 17.69
N PRO A 717 4.17 -18.54 17.35
CA PRO A 717 5.37 -18.14 18.06
C PRO A 717 5.91 -16.78 17.57
N LEU A 718 6.62 -16.08 18.45
CA LEU A 718 7.31 -14.81 18.19
C LEU A 718 8.84 -14.94 18.26
N ARG A 719 9.57 -13.90 17.83
CA ARG A 719 11.05 -13.89 17.78
C ARG A 719 11.73 -13.92 19.15
N ASP A 720 11.02 -13.54 20.20
CA ASP A 720 11.51 -13.58 21.58
C ASP A 720 11.25 -14.93 22.28
N GLY A 721 10.72 -15.93 21.56
CA GLY A 721 10.40 -17.24 22.10
C GLY A 721 9.06 -17.30 22.85
N THR A 722 8.32 -16.19 22.95
CA THR A 722 6.96 -16.18 23.48
C THR A 722 5.93 -16.60 22.42
N TRP A 723 4.69 -16.81 22.86
CA TRP A 723 3.55 -17.18 22.03
C TRP A 723 2.45 -16.15 22.14
N MET A 724 1.62 -16.07 21.10
CA MET A 724 0.51 -15.11 21.07
C MET A 724 -0.74 -15.68 20.37
N PRO A 725 -1.95 -15.20 20.71
CA PRO A 725 -3.17 -15.59 20.01
C PRO A 725 -3.22 -15.06 18.58
N TYR A 726 -3.41 -15.93 17.59
CA TYR A 726 -3.53 -15.53 16.19
C TYR A 726 -4.87 -14.87 15.88
N VAL A 727 -4.88 -13.78 15.12
CA VAL A 727 -6.11 -13.12 14.66
C VAL A 727 -6.30 -13.40 13.16
N PRO A 728 -7.33 -14.17 12.77
CA PRO A 728 -7.52 -14.56 11.38
C PRO A 728 -8.06 -13.43 10.51
N CYS A 729 -7.80 -13.52 9.20
CA CYS A 729 -8.36 -12.62 8.19
C CYS A 729 -9.85 -12.92 7.87
N GLU A 730 -10.38 -14.05 8.33
CA GLU A 730 -11.75 -14.52 8.07
C GLU A 730 -12.39 -15.02 9.37
N ALA A 731 -13.58 -14.52 9.70
CA ALA A 731 -14.19 -14.69 11.02
C ALA A 731 -14.67 -16.13 11.34
N THR A 732 -14.78 -17.02 10.36
CA THR A 732 -15.26 -18.40 10.53
C THR A 732 -14.16 -19.45 10.46
N LYS A 733 -12.98 -19.11 9.91
CA LYS A 733 -11.86 -20.01 9.67
C LYS A 733 -10.68 -19.67 10.59
N PRO A 734 -10.42 -20.47 11.64
CA PRO A 734 -9.28 -20.25 12.52
C PRO A 734 -7.95 -20.56 11.80
N GLY A 735 -6.88 -19.88 12.22
CA GLY A 735 -5.51 -20.07 11.73
C GLY A 735 -5.20 -19.39 10.38
N ARG A 736 -3.90 -19.38 10.03
CA ARG A 736 -3.38 -18.80 8.78
C ARG A 736 -3.88 -19.56 7.53
N ARG A 737 -3.82 -18.91 6.37
CA ARG A 737 -4.34 -19.43 5.10
C ARG A 737 -3.21 -19.72 4.10
N PHE A 738 -2.28 -20.63 4.45
CA PHE A 738 -1.18 -21.05 3.55
C PHE A 738 -1.65 -21.70 2.23
N ASP A 739 -2.89 -22.20 2.19
CA ASP A 739 -3.53 -22.78 1.01
C ASP A 739 -4.10 -21.73 0.04
N GLN A 740 -4.25 -20.49 0.53
CA GLN A 740 -4.77 -19.34 -0.21
C GLN A 740 -3.64 -18.37 -0.57
N TRP A 741 -3.98 -17.40 -1.40
CA TRP A 741 -3.09 -16.31 -1.78
C TRP A 741 -2.59 -15.56 -0.55
N TYR A 742 -1.27 -15.40 -0.39
CA TYR A 742 -0.66 -14.68 0.74
C TYR A 742 -1.27 -13.29 1.02
N PRO A 743 -1.59 -12.45 0.00
CA PRO A 743 -2.32 -11.20 0.17
C PRO A 743 -3.65 -11.29 0.94
N THR A 744 -4.25 -12.46 1.08
CA THR A 744 -5.45 -12.68 1.89
C THR A 744 -5.22 -12.44 3.38
N ASP A 745 -4.07 -12.85 3.94
CA ASP A 745 -3.78 -12.66 5.36
C ASP A 745 -3.17 -11.28 5.65
N VAL A 746 -2.48 -10.67 4.68
CA VAL A 746 -1.69 -9.45 4.91
C VAL A 746 -2.23 -8.18 4.25
N ASP A 747 -2.63 -8.25 2.98
CA ASP A 747 -2.92 -7.09 2.15
C ASP A 747 -4.43 -6.76 2.28
N THR A 748 -5.27 -7.72 1.93
CA THR A 748 -6.72 -7.71 2.22
C THR A 748 -7.04 -8.38 3.58
N GLY A 749 -6.11 -8.26 4.52
CA GLY A 749 -6.12 -8.93 5.82
C GLY A 749 -6.74 -8.14 6.98
N ALA A 750 -6.57 -8.66 8.20
CA ALA A 750 -7.17 -8.11 9.42
C ALA A 750 -6.59 -6.77 9.90
N MET A 751 -5.44 -6.34 9.36
CA MET A 751 -4.86 -5.01 9.65
C MET A 751 -5.81 -3.85 9.35
N HIS A 752 -6.69 -4.00 8.37
CA HIS A 752 -7.66 -2.96 8.04
C HIS A 752 -8.68 -2.71 9.15
N LEU A 753 -8.96 -3.70 10.01
CA LEU A 753 -9.83 -3.50 11.17
C LEU A 753 -9.25 -2.45 12.13
N LEU A 754 -7.92 -2.45 12.33
CA LEU A 754 -7.23 -1.44 13.14
C LEU A 754 -7.16 -0.09 12.41
N ARG A 755 -6.76 -0.10 11.13
CA ARG A 755 -6.63 1.11 10.31
C ARG A 755 -7.93 1.92 10.29
N LEU A 756 -9.05 1.25 10.06
CA LEU A 756 -10.37 1.85 9.94
C LEU A 756 -11.12 1.93 11.26
N LYS A 757 -10.45 1.63 12.39
CA LYS A 757 -10.98 1.74 13.76
C LYS A 757 -12.21 0.85 14.04
N ALA A 758 -12.41 -0.17 13.22
CA ALA A 758 -13.40 -1.23 13.46
C ALA A 758 -12.99 -2.14 14.63
N LEU A 759 -11.70 -2.18 14.94
CA LEU A 759 -11.13 -2.66 16.19
C LEU A 759 -10.26 -1.55 16.80
N PRO A 760 -10.12 -1.49 18.14
CA PRO A 760 -9.21 -0.54 18.78
C PRO A 760 -7.75 -0.85 18.42
N ALA A 761 -6.91 0.17 18.28
CA ALA A 761 -5.47 0.01 18.00
C ALA A 761 -4.64 -0.48 19.21
N ARG A 762 -5.28 -0.72 20.36
CA ARG A 762 -4.69 -1.24 21.59
C ARG A 762 -5.54 -2.40 22.10
N GLY A 763 -4.92 -3.28 22.88
CA GLY A 763 -5.56 -4.48 23.44
C GLY A 763 -5.18 -5.74 22.68
N LEU A 764 -5.64 -6.88 23.18
CA LEU A 764 -5.16 -8.20 22.78
C LEU A 764 -5.17 -8.43 21.27
N LEU A 765 -6.32 -8.23 20.60
CA LEU A 765 -6.44 -8.40 19.14
C LEU A 765 -5.42 -7.56 18.37
N ALA A 766 -5.19 -6.30 18.79
CA ALA A 766 -4.29 -5.38 18.11
C ALA A 766 -2.81 -5.73 18.34
N GLU A 767 -2.41 -5.98 19.59
CA GLU A 767 -1.05 -6.42 19.92
C GLU A 767 -0.72 -7.71 19.18
N SER A 768 -1.69 -8.63 19.17
CA SER A 768 -1.57 -9.91 18.50
C SER A 768 -1.24 -9.72 17.01
N LEU A 769 -2.10 -8.98 16.35
CA LEU A 769 -2.01 -8.66 14.94
C LEU A 769 -0.68 -7.97 14.57
N LEU A 770 -0.28 -6.92 15.30
CA LEU A 770 0.92 -6.14 15.00
C LEU A 770 2.19 -6.97 15.16
N HIS A 771 2.32 -7.71 16.26
CA HIS A 771 3.49 -8.54 16.50
C HIS A 771 3.58 -9.70 15.50
N ASP A 772 2.46 -10.34 15.15
CA ASP A 772 2.50 -11.42 14.17
C ASP A 772 2.97 -10.95 12.80
N HIS A 773 2.40 -9.85 12.31
CA HIS A 773 2.77 -9.31 11.01
C HIS A 773 4.25 -8.89 10.97
N GLU A 774 4.74 -8.21 12.00
CA GLU A 774 6.13 -7.74 12.04
C GLU A 774 7.15 -8.88 12.21
N ASP A 775 6.87 -9.87 13.06
CA ASP A 775 7.82 -10.95 13.33
C ASP A 775 7.79 -12.08 12.30
N ASN A 776 6.64 -12.34 11.67
CA ASN A 776 6.40 -13.52 10.85
C ASN A 776 6.00 -13.25 9.39
N LEU A 777 5.26 -12.18 9.10
CA LEU A 777 4.63 -12.02 7.77
C LEU A 777 5.36 -11.02 6.87
N TYR A 778 5.94 -9.95 7.41
CA TYR A 778 6.70 -9.01 6.61
C TYR A 778 8.05 -9.59 6.18
N LEU A 779 8.38 -9.40 4.90
CA LEU A 779 9.59 -9.96 4.29
C LEU A 779 10.82 -9.50 5.08
N HIS A 780 11.63 -10.45 5.55
CA HIS A 780 12.79 -10.25 6.41
C HIS A 780 12.53 -9.51 7.75
N GLY A 781 11.28 -9.24 8.12
CA GLY A 781 10.94 -8.34 9.22
C GLY A 781 11.25 -6.87 8.91
N TRP A 782 11.20 -6.47 7.63
CA TRP A 782 11.46 -5.09 7.19
C TRP A 782 10.22 -4.19 7.20
N GLY A 783 9.04 -4.72 7.50
CA GLY A 783 7.85 -3.91 7.71
C GLY A 783 6.95 -3.78 6.49
N MET A 784 7.22 -4.50 5.40
CA MET A 784 6.37 -4.50 4.20
C MET A 784 6.03 -5.91 3.73
N ALA A 785 4.82 -6.04 3.19
CA ALA A 785 4.31 -7.23 2.52
C ALA A 785 4.46 -7.08 0.99
N ASN A 786 3.81 -7.98 0.23
CA ASN A 786 4.06 -8.09 -1.20
C ASN A 786 3.42 -6.96 -2.00
N GLU A 787 2.26 -6.47 -1.55
CA GLU A 787 1.56 -5.32 -2.15
C GLU A 787 1.64 -4.09 -1.23
N PRO A 788 2.62 -3.19 -1.39
CA PRO A 788 2.86 -2.10 -0.44
C PRO A 788 1.68 -1.13 -0.25
N VAL A 789 0.80 -1.03 -1.24
CA VAL A 789 -0.45 -0.25 -1.16
C VAL A 789 -1.35 -0.70 0.00
N TYR A 790 -1.35 -1.99 0.33
CA TYR A 790 -2.25 -2.60 1.29
C TYR A 790 -1.59 -2.89 2.65
N ASN A 791 -0.51 -2.19 2.99
CA ASN A 791 0.18 -2.28 4.27
C ASN A 791 -0.22 -1.12 5.21
N PRO A 792 -1.29 -1.24 6.02
CA PRO A 792 -1.82 -0.09 6.76
C PRO A 792 -1.38 -0.02 8.23
N GLN A 793 -0.43 -0.86 8.67
CA GLN A 793 -0.03 -0.98 10.08
C GLN A 793 0.47 0.33 10.69
N ALA A 794 1.02 1.22 9.86
CA ALA A 794 1.51 2.52 10.30
C ALA A 794 0.42 3.37 10.96
N THR A 795 -0.83 3.26 10.52
CA THR A 795 -1.98 3.95 11.14
C THR A 795 -2.20 3.46 12.57
N ALA A 796 -2.04 2.17 12.85
CA ALA A 796 -2.15 1.64 14.20
C ALA A 796 -1.05 2.22 15.10
N TYR A 797 0.20 2.32 14.62
CA TYR A 797 1.30 2.95 15.36
C TYR A 797 1.00 4.43 15.67
N LEU A 798 0.42 5.19 14.72
CA LEU A 798 0.01 6.57 14.98
C LEU A 798 -1.12 6.65 16.02
N LEU A 799 -2.12 5.78 15.96
CA LEU A 799 -3.19 5.73 16.97
C LEU A 799 -2.68 5.34 18.37
N ARG A 800 -1.52 4.68 18.44
CA ARG A 800 -0.83 4.30 19.68
C ARG A 800 0.21 5.33 20.14
N ASP A 801 0.45 6.39 19.37
CA ASP A 801 1.56 7.34 19.58
C ASP A 801 2.94 6.66 19.64
N GLU A 802 3.21 5.77 18.67
CA GLU A 802 4.47 5.05 18.49
C GLU A 802 5.26 5.59 17.28
N PRO A 803 5.88 6.78 17.39
CA PRO A 803 6.45 7.48 16.23
C PRO A 803 7.59 6.71 15.55
N LYS A 804 8.44 5.98 16.31
CA LYS A 804 9.54 5.19 15.71
C LYS A 804 9.02 4.10 14.77
N ALA A 805 7.95 3.40 15.17
CA ALA A 805 7.34 2.36 14.35
C ALA A 805 6.64 2.96 13.11
N ALA A 806 5.96 4.09 13.25
CA ALA A 806 5.37 4.81 12.12
C ALA A 806 6.44 5.30 11.11
N ILE A 807 7.54 5.88 11.60
CA ILE A 807 8.67 6.35 10.76
C ILE A 807 9.35 5.17 10.04
N ARG A 808 9.52 4.03 10.73
CA ARG A 808 10.03 2.79 10.12
C ARG A 808 9.13 2.32 8.97
N ALA A 809 7.83 2.26 9.20
CA ALA A 809 6.86 1.87 8.17
C ALA A 809 6.87 2.87 6.99
N PHE A 810 6.98 4.18 7.27
CA PHE A 810 7.09 5.22 6.24
C PHE A 810 8.27 5.00 5.29
N TYR A 811 9.48 4.84 5.83
CA TYR A 811 10.67 4.61 5.00
C TYR A 811 10.69 3.23 4.35
N SER A 812 10.15 2.20 5.01
CA SER A 812 10.02 0.90 4.37
C SER A 812 9.04 0.92 3.20
N CYS A 813 7.93 1.66 3.30
CA CYS A 813 6.98 1.82 2.21
C CYS A 813 7.65 2.52 1.02
N MET A 814 8.42 3.59 1.27
CA MET A 814 9.17 4.27 0.21
C MET A 814 10.14 3.34 -0.52
N ALA A 815 10.94 2.56 0.21
CA ALA A 815 11.95 1.69 -0.39
C ALA A 815 11.37 0.43 -1.06
N CYS A 816 10.25 -0.09 -0.53
CA CYS A 816 9.58 -1.27 -1.05
C CYS A 816 8.63 -0.94 -2.21
N GLY A 817 7.85 0.12 -2.09
CA GLY A 817 6.72 0.46 -2.98
C GLY A 817 7.05 1.30 -4.21
N PHE A 818 8.25 1.90 -4.27
CA PHE A 818 8.64 2.77 -5.37
C PHE A 818 10.03 2.41 -5.90
N SER A 819 10.28 2.63 -7.19
CA SER A 819 11.65 2.62 -7.70
C SER A 819 12.44 3.79 -7.13
N GLN A 820 13.73 3.62 -6.84
CA GLN A 820 14.47 4.62 -6.05
C GLN A 820 14.73 5.91 -6.84
N ALA A 821 14.97 5.78 -8.15
CA ALA A 821 15.38 6.92 -8.98
C ALA A 821 14.20 7.62 -9.71
N MET A 822 13.18 6.85 -10.09
CA MET A 822 12.00 7.34 -10.80
C MET A 822 10.79 7.53 -9.90
N LEU A 823 10.82 6.98 -8.68
CA LEU A 823 9.71 7.04 -7.73
C LEU A 823 8.42 6.42 -8.31
N GLU A 824 8.54 5.52 -9.29
CA GLU A 824 7.38 4.90 -9.93
C GLU A 824 6.81 3.83 -9.00
N PRO A 825 5.51 3.84 -8.70
CA PRO A 825 4.89 2.88 -7.80
C PRO A 825 4.82 1.49 -8.42
N VAL A 826 4.84 0.47 -7.56
CA VAL A 826 4.68 -0.93 -7.94
C VAL A 826 3.48 -1.56 -7.23
N GLU A 827 2.80 -2.49 -7.90
CA GLU A 827 1.78 -3.33 -7.29
C GLU A 827 2.41 -4.43 -6.44
N HIS A 828 3.07 -5.41 -7.08
CA HIS A 828 3.70 -6.54 -6.39
C HIS A 828 5.22 -6.42 -6.39
N ARG A 829 5.83 -6.65 -5.23
CA ARG A 829 7.28 -6.54 -5.08
C ARG A 829 8.03 -7.82 -5.47
N TRP A 830 7.48 -9.00 -5.17
CA TRP A 830 8.10 -10.29 -5.48
C TRP A 830 7.08 -11.34 -5.97
N THR A 831 7.57 -12.43 -6.59
CA THR A 831 6.84 -13.63 -7.04
C THR A 831 5.80 -13.42 -8.15
N TRP A 832 4.86 -12.50 -7.93
CA TRP A 832 3.81 -12.15 -8.88
C TRP A 832 4.34 -11.21 -9.97
N GLY A 833 3.60 -11.07 -11.07
CA GLY A 833 3.99 -10.12 -12.12
C GLY A 833 4.19 -8.72 -11.55
N GLN A 834 5.39 -8.14 -11.75
CA GLN A 834 5.71 -6.81 -11.26
C GLN A 834 5.15 -5.75 -12.22
N TYR A 835 3.98 -5.20 -11.88
CA TYR A 835 3.30 -4.15 -12.63
C TYR A 835 3.56 -2.77 -12.02
N PHE A 836 3.95 -1.82 -12.87
CA PHE A 836 4.28 -0.44 -12.48
C PHE A 836 3.17 0.54 -12.82
N GLY A 837 3.19 1.67 -12.13
CA GLY A 837 2.32 2.80 -12.38
C GLY A 837 0.90 2.78 -11.82
N PRO A 838 0.48 1.90 -10.88
CA PRO A 838 -0.76 2.11 -10.15
C PRO A 838 -0.57 3.17 -9.05
N PRO A 839 -1.29 4.31 -9.08
CA PRO A 839 -1.13 5.38 -8.08
C PRO A 839 -1.76 5.05 -6.71
N SER A 840 -2.26 3.85 -6.51
CA SER A 840 -2.81 3.42 -5.23
C SER A 840 -1.72 3.37 -4.14
N THR A 841 -0.51 2.91 -4.48
CA THR A 841 0.65 2.93 -3.58
C THR A 841 1.06 4.36 -3.21
N ASP A 842 0.98 5.31 -4.16
CA ASP A 842 1.21 6.73 -3.91
C ASP A 842 0.27 7.30 -2.84
N GLY A 843 -1.01 6.94 -2.89
CA GLY A 843 -2.01 7.39 -1.93
C GLY A 843 -1.80 6.80 -0.53
N ALA A 844 -1.55 5.50 -0.44
CA ALA A 844 -1.26 4.83 0.84
C ALA A 844 -0.06 5.49 1.55
N TRP A 845 0.99 5.78 0.78
CA TRP A 845 2.15 6.51 1.29
C TRP A 845 1.81 7.94 1.70
N PHE A 846 1.04 8.67 0.89
CA PHE A 846 0.74 10.08 1.18
C PHE A 846 -0.21 10.25 2.38
N GLU A 847 -1.17 9.34 2.60
CA GLU A 847 -2.00 9.35 3.82
C GLU A 847 -1.12 9.23 5.07
N LEU A 848 -0.15 8.30 5.07
CA LEU A 848 0.80 8.16 6.17
C LEU A 848 1.67 9.42 6.33
N TYR A 849 2.27 9.92 5.24
CA TYR A 849 3.09 11.12 5.26
C TYR A 849 2.34 12.32 5.87
N ARG A 850 1.09 12.53 5.41
CA ARG A 850 0.21 13.57 5.91
C ARG A 850 -0.07 13.35 7.40
N ASN A 851 -0.45 12.14 7.81
CA ASN A 851 -0.80 11.83 9.21
C ASN A 851 0.38 11.89 10.18
N MET A 852 1.62 11.77 9.71
CA MET A 852 2.82 12.05 10.53
C MET A 852 2.95 13.53 10.90
N LEU A 853 2.44 14.44 10.06
CA LEU A 853 2.57 15.89 10.20
C LEU A 853 1.28 16.60 10.65
N ILE A 854 0.13 16.07 10.26
CA ILE A 854 -1.21 16.63 10.52
C ILE A 854 -2.15 15.44 10.73
N HIS A 855 -2.82 15.34 11.87
CA HIS A 855 -3.71 14.22 12.18
C HIS A 855 -4.92 14.66 12.99
N GLU A 856 -6.13 14.45 12.48
CA GLU A 856 -7.37 14.62 13.22
C GLU A 856 -7.64 13.39 14.09
N LEU A 857 -7.74 13.60 15.40
CA LEU A 857 -8.05 12.56 16.37
C LEU A 857 -9.57 12.43 16.58
N ASP A 858 -10.01 11.30 17.14
CA ASP A 858 -11.45 11.01 17.32
C ASP A 858 -12.14 11.92 18.34
N ASP A 859 -11.38 12.47 19.28
CA ASP A 859 -11.88 13.47 20.25
C ASP A 859 -12.02 14.88 19.63
N GLY A 860 -11.76 15.02 18.33
CA GLY A 860 -11.77 16.28 17.61
C GLY A 860 -10.48 17.08 17.76
N SER A 861 -9.44 16.59 18.43
CA SER A 861 -8.16 17.30 18.46
C SER A 861 -7.49 17.29 17.08
N LEU A 862 -6.75 18.35 16.75
CA LEU A 862 -5.77 18.33 15.66
C LEU A 862 -4.38 18.19 16.26
N LEU A 863 -3.67 17.14 15.86
CA LEU A 863 -2.30 16.87 16.26
C LEU A 863 -1.36 17.19 15.10
N LEU A 864 -0.39 18.06 15.36
CA LEU A 864 0.64 18.46 14.42
C LEU A 864 1.98 17.83 14.81
N LEU A 865 2.73 17.40 13.81
CA LEU A 865 4.11 16.88 13.92
C LEU A 865 4.23 15.59 14.73
N GLN A 866 3.17 14.78 14.82
CA GLN A 866 3.08 13.57 15.65
C GLN A 866 4.30 12.64 15.54
N ALA A 867 4.71 12.35 14.30
CA ALA A 867 5.77 11.39 13.99
C ALA A 867 6.79 11.98 13.02
N THR A 868 7.16 13.25 13.22
CA THR A 868 8.22 13.91 12.44
C THR A 868 9.57 13.26 12.74
N PRO A 869 10.33 12.72 11.76
CA PRO A 869 11.69 12.24 11.98
C PRO A 869 12.56 13.30 12.65
N ARG A 870 13.27 12.94 13.73
CA ARG A 870 14.13 13.86 14.49
C ARG A 870 15.19 14.51 13.60
N GLN A 871 15.67 13.78 12.59
CA GLN A 871 16.61 14.30 11.59
C GLN A 871 16.05 15.46 10.75
N TRP A 872 14.72 15.59 10.63
CA TRP A 872 14.10 16.74 9.97
C TRP A 872 14.09 18.00 10.84
N LEU A 873 14.37 17.86 12.13
CA LEU A 873 14.44 18.97 13.08
C LEU A 873 15.90 19.29 13.45
N ALA A 874 16.90 18.79 12.70
CA ALA A 874 18.30 19.16 12.92
C ALA A 874 18.54 20.65 12.66
N GLU A 875 19.65 21.19 13.17
CA GLU A 875 19.98 22.62 13.08
C GLU A 875 19.82 23.19 11.66
N GLY A 876 19.15 24.34 11.56
CA GLY A 876 18.95 25.07 10.31
C GLY A 876 17.94 24.43 9.34
N LYS A 877 17.35 23.28 9.68
CA LYS A 877 16.31 22.65 8.88
C LYS A 877 14.94 23.29 9.14
N GLN A 878 14.09 23.23 8.11
CA GLN A 878 12.73 23.75 8.15
C GLN A 878 11.74 22.74 7.57
N ILE A 879 10.57 22.64 8.22
CA ILE A 879 9.38 21.97 7.68
C ILE A 879 8.36 23.04 7.32
N ALA A 880 7.71 22.91 6.17
CA ALA A 880 6.64 23.80 5.75
C ALA A 880 5.46 23.00 5.16
N VAL A 881 4.26 23.31 5.63
CA VAL A 881 2.99 22.83 5.06
C VAL A 881 2.13 24.04 4.74
N GLU A 882 1.54 24.08 3.54
CA GLU A 882 0.64 25.15 3.14
C GLU A 882 -0.70 24.60 2.68
N ARG A 883 -1.79 25.20 3.15
CA ARG A 883 -3.16 24.93 2.68
C ARG A 883 -3.56 23.46 2.73
N ALA A 884 -3.08 22.70 3.71
CA ALA A 884 -3.46 21.30 3.88
C ALA A 884 -4.92 21.20 4.37
N PRO A 885 -5.82 20.48 3.66
CA PRO A 885 -7.17 20.24 4.14
C PRO A 885 -7.19 19.53 5.49
N THR A 886 -8.08 20.00 6.37
CA THR A 886 -8.45 19.32 7.62
C THR A 886 -9.96 19.37 7.80
N HIS A 887 -10.49 18.63 8.79
CA HIS A 887 -11.92 18.76 9.16
C HIS A 887 -12.32 20.19 9.56
N TYR A 888 -11.35 21.01 9.98
CA TYR A 888 -11.55 22.38 10.46
C TYR A 888 -11.34 23.47 9.40
N GLY A 889 -10.92 23.08 8.18
CA GLY A 889 -10.50 23.97 7.09
C GLY A 889 -9.01 23.81 6.76
N ALA A 890 -8.52 24.61 5.81
CA ALA A 890 -7.12 24.52 5.38
C ALA A 890 -6.16 25.10 6.45
N ILE A 891 -5.11 24.36 6.79
CA ILE A 891 -4.07 24.78 7.73
C ILE A 891 -2.74 25.02 7.01
N SER A 892 -1.98 26.00 7.48
CA SER A 892 -0.58 26.19 7.08
C SER A 892 0.31 26.24 8.32
N LEU A 893 1.50 25.66 8.25
CA LEU A 893 2.48 25.72 9.32
C LEU A 893 3.91 25.75 8.81
N THR A 894 4.79 26.40 9.56
CA THR A 894 6.25 26.31 9.38
C THR A 894 6.90 25.93 10.71
N VAL A 895 7.94 25.12 10.67
CA VAL A 895 8.75 24.76 11.84
C VAL A 895 10.19 25.06 11.53
N ASP A 896 10.78 26.00 12.25
CA ASP A 896 12.19 26.34 12.17
C ASP A 896 12.96 25.65 13.29
N SER A 897 14.03 24.95 12.93
CA SER A 897 14.95 24.39 13.91
C SER A 897 16.16 25.29 14.14
N ARG A 898 16.32 25.71 15.40
CA ARG A 898 17.55 26.26 15.96
C ARG A 898 18.04 25.33 17.09
N ALA A 899 18.05 24.02 16.82
CA ALA A 899 18.40 22.98 17.78
C ALA A 899 19.77 23.20 18.45
N ALA A 900 20.76 23.76 17.76
CA ALA A 900 22.06 24.10 18.36
C ALA A 900 21.95 25.20 19.42
N ALA A 901 20.99 26.12 19.27
CA ALA A 901 20.64 27.13 20.28
C ALA A 901 19.58 26.63 21.28
N GLY A 902 19.18 25.35 21.22
CA GLY A 902 18.22 24.74 22.14
C GLY A 902 16.76 25.13 21.88
N SER A 903 16.39 25.56 20.67
CA SER A 903 15.05 26.11 20.38
C SER A 903 14.44 25.50 19.11
N LEU A 904 13.17 25.11 19.17
CA LEU A 904 12.33 24.76 18.01
C LEU A 904 11.11 25.68 17.98
N THR A 905 10.79 26.28 16.83
CA THR A 905 9.68 27.25 16.70
C THR A 905 8.71 26.84 15.61
N ALA A 906 7.44 26.64 15.96
CA ALA A 906 6.34 26.45 15.01
C ALA A 906 5.53 27.72 14.84
N ARG A 907 5.19 28.08 13.60
CA ARG A 907 4.22 29.14 13.27
C ARG A 907 3.07 28.51 12.52
N ILE A 908 1.86 28.70 13.01
CA ILE A 908 0.66 28.02 12.54
C ILE A 908 -0.39 29.06 12.17
N GLU A 909 -0.93 28.97 10.96
CA GLU A 909 -2.10 29.70 10.52
C GLU A 909 -3.31 28.79 10.70
N MET A 910 -4.21 29.17 11.60
CA MET A 910 -5.30 28.31 12.03
C MET A 910 -6.42 28.28 10.99
N PRO A 911 -7.02 27.10 10.77
CA PRO A 911 -8.19 26.99 9.90
C PRO A 911 -9.41 27.64 10.57
N GLY A 912 -10.28 28.28 9.77
CA GLY A 912 -11.41 29.06 10.28
C GLY A 912 -12.80 28.46 10.03
N ARG A 913 -12.91 27.27 9.41
CA ARG A 913 -14.23 26.72 9.00
C ARG A 913 -15.06 26.25 10.18
N ARG A 914 -14.42 25.64 11.18
CA ARG A 914 -15.09 25.08 12.36
C ARG A 914 -14.21 25.22 13.61
N PRO A 915 -14.81 25.42 14.80
CA PRO A 915 -14.06 25.41 16.05
C PRO A 915 -13.48 24.02 16.30
N MET A 916 -12.33 23.99 16.94
CA MET A 916 -11.63 22.78 17.31
C MET A 916 -11.48 22.73 18.83
N PRO A 917 -11.72 21.57 19.48
CA PRO A 917 -11.62 21.46 20.94
C PRO A 917 -10.19 21.63 21.45
N ARG A 918 -9.18 21.15 20.70
CA ARG A 918 -7.78 21.16 21.14
C ARG A 918 -6.81 21.10 19.96
N LEU A 919 -5.72 21.86 20.07
CA LEU A 919 -4.54 21.76 19.22
C LEU A 919 -3.40 21.13 20.02
N LEU A 920 -2.79 20.08 19.46
CA LEU A 920 -1.59 19.45 19.98
C LEU A 920 -0.45 19.67 18.99
N VAL A 921 0.71 20.12 19.46
CA VAL A 921 1.90 20.31 18.60
C VAL A 921 3.10 19.63 19.24
N ARG A 922 3.69 18.66 18.54
CA ARG A 922 4.84 17.91 19.05
C ARG A 922 6.17 18.53 18.61
N PHE A 923 7.12 18.68 19.53
CA PHE A 923 8.46 19.18 19.27
C PHE A 923 9.52 18.13 19.62
N ARG A 924 9.99 17.39 18.60
CA ARG A 924 10.90 16.25 18.79
C ARG A 924 12.35 16.68 18.59
N HIS A 925 13.01 17.21 19.63
CA HIS A 925 14.41 17.66 19.53
C HIS A 925 15.32 16.58 18.92
N PRO A 926 16.28 16.89 18.01
CA PRO A 926 17.11 15.89 17.33
C PRO A 926 17.79 14.88 18.24
N GLU A 927 18.30 15.37 19.37
CA GLU A 927 19.00 14.58 20.41
C GLU A 927 18.07 14.09 21.54
N ALA A 928 16.75 14.17 21.37
CA ALA A 928 15.76 13.81 22.39
C ALA A 928 15.93 14.54 23.74
N LYS A 929 16.39 15.80 23.71
CA LYS A 929 16.42 16.65 24.91
C LYS A 929 14.99 16.91 25.41
N PRO A 930 14.77 16.95 26.74
CA PRO A 930 13.46 17.27 27.29
C PRO A 930 13.14 18.76 27.13
N ILE A 931 11.87 19.09 26.87
CA ILE A 931 11.39 20.48 26.85
C ILE A 931 11.55 21.08 28.26
N ARG A 932 12.21 22.23 28.37
CA ARG A 932 12.40 22.99 29.62
C ARG A 932 11.33 24.05 29.81
N SER A 933 10.98 24.76 28.74
CA SER A 933 9.96 25.81 28.76
C SER A 933 9.33 26.01 27.39
N VAL A 934 8.12 26.56 27.36
CA VAL A 934 7.39 26.85 26.14
C VAL A 934 6.87 28.28 26.19
N THR A 935 6.91 28.98 25.06
CA THR A 935 6.13 30.21 24.86
C THR A 935 5.09 30.03 23.77
N VAL A 936 3.91 30.62 23.96
CA VAL A 936 2.83 30.70 22.97
C VAL A 936 2.52 32.18 22.75
N ASN A 937 2.67 32.64 21.52
CA ASN A 937 2.53 34.05 21.13
C ASN A 937 3.37 35.00 22.01
N GLY A 938 4.59 34.57 22.35
CA GLY A 938 5.55 35.33 23.15
C GLY A 938 5.27 35.36 24.66
N ARG A 939 4.29 34.57 25.15
CA ARG A 939 3.96 34.46 26.58
C ARG A 939 4.32 33.07 27.09
N ASP A 940 4.77 32.99 28.33
CA ASP A 940 5.06 31.71 29.00
C ASP A 940 3.83 30.80 28.99
N TRP A 941 4.06 29.52 28.71
CA TRP A 941 3.01 28.52 28.57
C TRP A 941 3.33 27.28 29.40
N THR A 942 2.38 26.86 30.24
CA THR A 942 2.53 25.70 31.14
C THR A 942 1.84 24.44 30.60
N GLY A 943 1.02 24.56 29.55
CA GLY A 943 0.30 23.44 28.95
C GLY A 943 1.19 22.64 28.01
N PHE A 944 2.21 21.96 28.53
CA PHE A 944 3.07 21.06 27.76
C PHE A 944 3.42 19.78 28.54
N ASP A 945 3.66 18.70 27.81
CA ASP A 945 4.02 17.38 28.33
C ASP A 945 5.47 17.08 27.91
N VAL A 946 6.36 16.96 28.90
CA VAL A 946 7.79 16.70 28.67
C VAL A 946 8.03 15.29 28.13
N GLN A 947 7.26 14.30 28.57
CA GLN A 947 7.45 12.89 28.16
C GLN A 947 6.94 12.66 26.75
N LYS A 948 5.78 13.24 26.40
CA LYS A 948 5.19 13.15 25.05
C LYS A 948 5.78 14.16 24.08
N GLU A 949 6.48 15.16 24.59
CA GLU A 949 7.04 16.30 23.83
C GLU A 949 5.93 17.16 23.19
N TRP A 950 4.76 17.27 23.82
CA TRP A 950 3.59 17.98 23.28
C TRP A 950 3.40 19.35 23.91
N VAL A 951 3.02 20.32 23.11
CA VAL A 951 2.38 21.56 23.56
C VAL A 951 0.88 21.43 23.31
N VAL A 952 0.08 21.72 24.33
CA VAL A 952 -1.38 21.62 24.32
C VAL A 952 -1.98 23.02 24.35
N ILE A 953 -2.84 23.32 23.38
CA ILE A 953 -3.65 24.54 23.36
C ILE A 953 -5.12 24.12 23.32
N ASP A 954 -5.79 24.24 24.47
CA ASP A 954 -7.22 23.97 24.57
C ASP A 954 -8.03 25.13 23.96
N LYS A 955 -9.08 24.77 23.20
CA LYS A 955 -10.00 25.71 22.52
C LYS A 955 -9.25 26.86 21.84
N PRO A 956 -8.37 26.57 20.86
CA PRO A 956 -7.60 27.62 20.19
C PRO A 956 -8.55 28.61 19.49
N VAL A 957 -8.42 29.90 19.81
CA VAL A 957 -9.24 31.00 19.27
C VAL A 957 -8.49 31.96 18.36
N GLU A 958 -7.16 32.03 18.48
CA GLU A 958 -6.35 32.93 17.66
C GLU A 958 -6.26 32.43 16.21
N GLN A 959 -6.22 33.36 15.25
CA GLN A 959 -6.01 33.04 13.84
C GLN A 959 -4.58 32.55 13.55
N ARG A 960 -3.64 32.86 14.45
CA ARG A 960 -2.23 32.50 14.32
C ARG A 960 -1.64 32.13 15.67
N TYR A 961 -0.83 31.08 15.67
CA TYR A 961 0.01 30.71 16.81
C TYR A 961 1.49 30.75 16.43
N VAL A 962 2.31 31.28 17.32
CA VAL A 962 3.76 31.12 17.32
C VAL A 962 4.13 30.38 18.61
N ILE A 963 4.61 29.15 18.50
CA ILE A 963 4.93 28.29 19.62
C ILE A 963 6.43 28.02 19.58
N ALA A 964 7.16 28.36 20.63
CA ALA A 964 8.58 28.07 20.76
C ALA A 964 8.82 27.15 21.97
N ALA A 965 9.48 26.02 21.74
CA ALA A 965 9.92 25.08 22.77
C ALA A 965 11.43 25.22 22.97
N GLU A 966 11.85 25.39 24.21
CA GLU A 966 13.25 25.55 24.63
C GLU A 966 13.72 24.30 25.41
N TYR A 967 14.99 23.92 25.23
CA TYR A 967 15.56 22.62 25.64
C TYR A 967 16.81 22.71 26.53
#